data_AF-A0A9P7BFE6-F1
#
_entry.id   AF-A0A9P7BFE6-F1
#
_cell.length_a   1.000
_cell.length_b   1.000
_cell.length_c   1.000
_cell.angle_alpha   90.00
_cell.angle_beta   90.00
_cell.angle_gamma   90.00
#
_symmetry.space_group_name_H-M   'P 1'
#
loop_
_entity.id
_entity.type
_entity.pdbx_description
1 polymer ?
#
loop_
_entity_poly.entity_id
_entity_poly.type
_entity_poly.pdbx_seq_one_letter_code
_entity_poly.pdbx_strand_id
1 'polypeptide(L)'
;MNSRGGTIVGANKDSETKDDVEAIIKPLYEIELEDTVLFPEGGGQPADRGFLMVDEKKIEVLDVQRKNLRAVHIVNEPIPENSQVDVEISWRRRLDHMQQHTGQHLLSAILDKWGLPTLSWNMGEKINYVEIPRKLEKDELDKVSEEVNDEIFNNTKIDIVKPEIISDNNKEGDNNVNDEKGILRVVKIGKLDENPCCGTHLSSVGQIKAISLLGQIKGKGGNNRLNFICGDRVYKYTGELYDMSKKLMNTMSSSFEELDDKADGLVKQVKKLQHREKTLLKELAISKAEELIRHTATITCVDSDISKSTVYLYREDDSLEFLSSVAAALVLPERTMAVLLGGRDDSVIVMGGPSTSIETVVEQLKSCNNKLKPVGSAESVLANVISNNANALNNFSLETEEKLDEYFDVPLEEFLYHAELQRELEKSPDYGKAAPTIPLWEVIRTKLLNKPSSTEPESTVSSLQISNSAEKEKGNTSESYNDLVNEPLYTSRENANRMIRVASWGSVFYLITTDILGPTSAPYAIAELGYVPGALLYFLFGITAAYCGVLLWNQFLKLDSIKYPLRNYGDVVGRIYGRNTRYAIDFFQSVQLFCNVAVIILGNGQGLSQIAKGKGCYTILIFVWGVAGAIVGQIKSLAKFGFLANAAIWMNVFVIIATMACAAAFLPNYTAAFGTSGVTEGPVITKVVVSGAGSEAFQNQLNACMNIVYSYGGALVFIEFMAEMKRPWDFWKGMACAQLFIFSLYLLFAMVVYHYQGQFVINPANQGISNYGWQTTTNVINLVSALIAAGLYGNVGIKCLYSSIFERFFKWPSLNSKFGRWIWTVFVCVYWAIAFVFAAAIPNFSSLVSLIGAVCILQFSYTFPFIMQFGFDIQLGALVGDGEYDHINKITHRIDTWRNWSRWSRGFKQKWFSNTCHLILFLASAATAALGIYASSMSLKAAFQSGSTTSFTCKSPVA
;
A
#
# COMPACT_ATOMS: atom_id res chain seq x y z
N MET A 1 -11.35 67.27 -21.87
CA MET A 1 -12.07 66.32 -20.99
C MET A 1 -12.75 65.24 -21.83
N ASN A 2 -12.22 64.02 -21.83
CA ASN A 2 -12.89 62.83 -22.35
C ASN A 2 -12.84 61.76 -21.24
N SER A 3 -13.95 61.55 -20.53
CA SER A 3 -14.07 60.56 -19.46
C SER A 3 -14.26 59.16 -20.05
N ARG A 4 -13.31 58.24 -19.85
CA ARG A 4 -13.54 56.79 -19.98
C ARG A 4 -13.32 56.14 -18.62
N GLY A 5 -14.38 55.57 -18.08
CA GLY A 5 -14.39 54.97 -16.74
C GLY A 5 -13.56 53.68 -16.67
N GLY A 6 -12.67 53.63 -15.68
CA GLY A 6 -12.05 52.42 -15.19
C GLY A 6 -12.33 52.29 -13.69
N THR A 7 -12.93 51.17 -13.28
CA THR A 7 -13.30 50.88 -11.89
C THR A 7 -12.21 50.04 -11.25
N ILE A 8 -11.61 50.49 -10.13
CA ILE A 8 -10.80 49.65 -9.24
C ILE A 8 -11.47 49.63 -7.87
N VAL A 9 -11.88 48.44 -7.41
CA VAL A 9 -12.48 48.22 -6.09
C VAL A 9 -11.37 47.87 -5.09
N GLY A 10 -11.05 48.79 -4.19
CA GLY A 10 -10.20 48.51 -3.02
C GLY A 10 -11.05 47.97 -1.87
N ALA A 11 -10.89 46.70 -1.52
CA ALA A 11 -11.54 46.10 -0.35
C ALA A 11 -10.69 46.35 0.90
N ASN A 12 -11.14 47.26 1.77
CA ASN A 12 -10.65 47.34 3.14
C ASN A 12 -11.58 46.48 4.01
N LYS A 13 -11.09 45.33 4.48
CA LYS A 13 -11.79 44.52 5.49
C LYS A 13 -11.32 45.05 6.84
N ASP A 14 -12.17 45.83 7.49
CA ASP A 14 -12.29 45.94 8.96
C ASP A 14 -13.35 47.01 9.29
N SER A 15 -14.64 46.63 9.25
CA SER A 15 -15.71 47.27 10.06
C SER A 15 -16.98 46.44 10.00
N GLU A 16 -17.31 45.77 11.11
CA GLU A 16 -18.61 45.15 11.34
C GLU A 16 -19.64 46.24 11.69
N THR A 17 -20.47 46.62 10.73
CA THR A 17 -21.87 47.02 10.93
C THR A 17 -22.54 47.12 9.56
N LYS A 18 -23.55 46.28 9.33
CA LYS A 18 -24.49 46.44 8.21
C LYS A 18 -25.45 47.55 8.63
N ASP A 19 -25.23 48.76 8.13
CA ASP A 19 -26.24 49.73 7.67
C ASP A 19 -25.49 50.97 7.15
N ASP A 20 -25.86 51.40 5.95
CA ASP A 20 -25.43 52.61 5.20
C ASP A 20 -23.96 52.72 4.74
N VAL A 21 -23.68 52.25 3.52
CA VAL A 21 -22.57 52.77 2.68
C VAL A 21 -23.10 53.13 1.29
N GLU A 22 -23.65 54.34 1.13
CA GLU A 22 -23.71 55.00 -0.17
C GLU A 22 -22.27 55.30 -0.60
N ALA A 23 -21.75 54.55 -1.57
CA ALA A 23 -20.44 54.81 -2.16
C ALA A 23 -20.51 56.11 -2.99
N ILE A 24 -19.97 57.21 -2.45
CA ILE A 24 -19.75 58.46 -3.20
C ILE A 24 -18.71 58.16 -4.30
N ILE A 25 -19.17 58.05 -5.56
CA ILE A 25 -18.29 57.92 -6.73
C ILE A 25 -17.62 59.28 -6.97
N LYS A 26 -16.36 59.44 -6.53
CA LYS A 26 -15.56 60.62 -6.89
C LYS A 26 -15.01 60.45 -8.32
N PRO A 27 -15.09 61.48 -9.18
CA PRO A 27 -14.47 61.43 -10.51
C PRO A 27 -12.95 61.31 -10.41
N LEU A 28 -12.35 60.48 -11.26
CA LEU A 28 -10.89 60.35 -11.41
C LEU A 28 -10.42 61.18 -12.60
N TYR A 29 -9.22 61.74 -12.51
CA TYR A 29 -8.60 62.58 -13.53
C TYR A 29 -7.25 62.01 -13.96
N GLU A 30 -6.95 62.12 -15.26
CA GLU A 30 -5.66 61.76 -15.84
C GLU A 30 -4.82 63.04 -16.01
N ILE A 31 -3.59 63.04 -15.48
CA ILE A 31 -2.66 64.16 -15.54
C ILE A 31 -1.34 63.71 -16.17
N GLU A 32 -0.94 64.39 -17.24
CA GLU A 32 0.37 64.23 -17.88
C GLU A 32 1.27 65.37 -17.41
N LEU A 33 2.46 65.03 -16.92
CA LEU A 33 3.49 66.00 -16.51
C LEU A 33 4.56 66.08 -17.59
N GLU A 34 5.26 67.22 -17.68
CA GLU A 34 6.39 67.40 -18.60
C GLU A 34 7.54 66.42 -18.29
N ASP A 35 7.86 66.25 -17.00
CA ASP A 35 8.76 65.23 -16.48
C ASP A 35 8.20 64.68 -15.17
N THR A 36 8.53 63.42 -14.84
CA THR A 36 8.08 62.79 -13.59
C THR A 36 9.13 61.88 -13.00
N VAL A 37 9.27 61.98 -11.69
CA VAL A 37 10.10 61.08 -10.90
C VAL A 37 9.36 59.79 -10.51
N LEU A 38 8.03 59.71 -10.72
CA LEU A 38 7.22 58.53 -10.42
C LEU A 38 7.32 57.50 -11.54
N PHE A 39 7.69 56.26 -11.20
CA PHE A 39 7.80 55.18 -12.17
C PHE A 39 6.40 54.69 -12.58
N PRO A 40 6.05 54.73 -13.87
CA PRO A 40 4.81 54.13 -14.36
C PRO A 40 4.95 52.60 -14.36
N GLU A 41 3.84 51.87 -14.20
CA GLU A 41 3.86 50.40 -14.28
C GLU A 41 4.55 49.91 -15.57
N GLY A 42 5.46 48.93 -15.44
CA GLY A 42 6.18 48.39 -16.59
C GLY A 42 7.25 47.35 -16.21
N GLY A 43 7.53 46.42 -17.14
CA GLY A 43 8.60 45.41 -16.96
C GLY A 43 8.38 44.45 -15.78
N GLY A 44 7.13 44.31 -15.30
CA GLY A 44 6.79 43.49 -14.13
C GLY A 44 6.91 44.23 -12.78
N GLN A 45 7.34 45.49 -12.77
CA GLN A 45 7.36 46.34 -11.57
C GLN A 45 6.07 47.19 -11.48
N PRO A 46 5.35 47.16 -10.34
CA PRO A 46 4.16 47.99 -10.12
C PRO A 46 4.49 49.48 -10.08
N ALA A 47 3.50 50.31 -10.40
CA ALA A 47 3.61 51.76 -10.36
C ALA A 47 3.98 52.29 -8.95
N ASP A 48 4.72 53.38 -8.94
CA ASP A 48 4.93 54.17 -7.73
C ASP A 48 3.66 54.88 -7.27
N ARG A 49 3.71 55.35 -6.03
CA ARG A 49 2.73 56.27 -5.48
C ARG A 49 3.43 57.51 -4.97
N GLY A 50 2.69 58.60 -4.88
CA GLY A 50 3.23 59.88 -4.46
C GLY A 50 2.15 60.94 -4.38
N PHE A 51 2.60 62.19 -4.32
CA PHE A 51 1.76 63.36 -4.24
C PHE A 51 2.20 64.41 -5.23
N LEU A 52 1.24 65.15 -5.77
CA LEU A 52 1.46 66.39 -6.51
C LEU A 52 1.17 67.55 -5.57
N MET A 53 2.14 68.42 -5.37
CA MET A 53 1.99 69.66 -4.62
C MET A 53 1.74 70.79 -5.62
N VAL A 54 0.57 71.42 -5.54
CA VAL A 54 0.21 72.59 -6.34
C VAL A 54 -0.18 73.70 -5.39
N ASP A 55 0.58 74.80 -5.38
CA ASP A 55 0.49 75.84 -4.36
C ASP A 55 0.59 75.24 -2.93
N GLU A 56 -0.43 75.40 -2.08
CA GLU A 56 -0.51 74.80 -0.72
C GLU A 56 -1.28 73.46 -0.68
N LYS A 57 -1.70 72.93 -1.85
CA LYS A 57 -2.58 71.78 -1.94
C LYS A 57 -1.81 70.50 -2.26
N LYS A 58 -2.01 69.47 -1.43
CA LYS A 58 -1.44 68.13 -1.60
C LYS A 58 -2.45 67.17 -2.23
N ILE A 59 -2.18 66.74 -3.46
CA ILE A 59 -3.05 65.84 -4.22
C ILE A 59 -2.41 64.45 -4.29
N GLU A 60 -3.16 63.40 -3.94
CA GLU A 60 -2.68 62.02 -3.96
C GLU A 60 -2.69 61.44 -5.38
N VAL A 61 -1.57 60.84 -5.78
CA VAL A 61 -1.47 60.04 -7.02
C VAL A 61 -1.81 58.59 -6.69
N LEU A 62 -2.94 58.13 -7.21
CA LEU A 62 -3.48 56.79 -6.94
C LEU A 62 -2.79 55.71 -7.78
N ASP A 63 -2.45 56.03 -9.02
CA ASP A 63 -1.80 55.13 -9.97
C ASP A 63 -1.01 55.93 -11.04
N VAL A 64 -0.02 55.30 -11.66
CA VAL A 64 0.76 55.87 -12.77
C VAL A 64 0.88 54.84 -13.89
N GLN A 65 0.26 55.13 -15.02
CA GLN A 65 0.21 54.21 -16.16
C GLN A 65 1.06 54.70 -17.32
N ARG A 66 1.73 53.75 -17.98
CA ARG A 66 2.50 54.04 -19.18
C ARG A 66 1.59 54.06 -20.41
N LYS A 67 1.52 55.20 -21.11
CA LYS A 67 0.90 55.33 -22.44
C LYS A 67 1.98 55.72 -23.44
N ASN A 68 2.47 54.76 -24.24
CA ASN A 68 3.62 54.92 -25.14
C ASN A 68 4.91 55.31 -24.37
N LEU A 69 5.49 56.47 -24.69
CA LEU A 69 6.65 57.06 -24.00
C LEU A 69 6.25 58.02 -22.88
N ARG A 70 4.95 58.15 -22.56
CA ARG A 70 4.42 59.10 -21.57
C ARG A 70 3.95 58.38 -20.31
N ALA A 71 4.09 59.05 -19.18
CA ALA A 71 3.56 58.62 -17.88
C ALA A 71 2.29 59.42 -17.54
N VAL A 72 1.18 58.71 -17.32
CA VAL A 72 -0.12 59.31 -17.00
C VAL A 72 -0.46 59.04 -15.54
N HIS A 73 -0.67 60.10 -14.77
CA HIS A 73 -0.96 60.05 -13.34
C HIS A 73 -2.47 60.08 -13.11
N ILE A 74 -2.99 59.11 -12.36
CA ILE A 74 -4.41 59.03 -12.00
C ILE A 74 -4.59 59.65 -10.61
N VAL A 75 -5.39 60.70 -10.53
CA VAL A 75 -5.67 61.46 -9.28
C VAL A 75 -7.17 61.58 -9.03
N ASN A 76 -7.55 61.91 -7.80
CA ASN A 76 -8.95 62.11 -7.38
C ASN A 76 -9.43 63.57 -7.48
N GLU A 77 -8.55 64.51 -7.85
CA GLU A 77 -8.85 65.93 -7.93
C GLU A 77 -8.20 66.57 -9.16
N PRO A 78 -8.88 67.47 -9.88
CA PRO A 78 -8.33 68.09 -11.08
C PRO A 78 -7.30 69.18 -10.73
N ILE A 79 -6.33 69.37 -11.61
CA ILE A 79 -5.33 70.45 -11.56
C ILE A 79 -5.49 71.30 -12.84
N PRO A 80 -5.44 72.64 -12.77
CA PRO A 80 -5.45 73.49 -13.97
C PRO A 80 -4.27 73.19 -14.91
N GLU A 81 -4.50 73.21 -16.21
CA GLU A 81 -3.44 73.03 -17.21
C GLU A 81 -2.33 74.08 -17.04
N ASN A 82 -1.07 73.68 -17.24
CA ASN A 82 0.14 74.51 -17.06
C ASN A 82 0.44 74.98 -15.63
N SER A 83 -0.15 74.35 -14.61
CA SER A 83 0.25 74.60 -13.21
C SER A 83 1.67 74.07 -12.95
N GLN A 84 2.47 74.82 -12.18
CA GLN A 84 3.72 74.28 -11.64
C GLN A 84 3.42 73.32 -10.50
N VAL A 85 4.06 72.15 -10.51
CA VAL A 85 3.82 71.10 -9.52
C VAL A 85 5.15 70.55 -9.00
N ASP A 86 5.24 70.35 -7.69
CA ASP A 86 6.31 69.55 -7.09
C ASP A 86 5.83 68.11 -6.88
N VAL A 87 6.64 67.13 -7.28
CA VAL A 87 6.30 65.71 -7.22
C VAL A 87 7.01 65.03 -6.04
N GLU A 88 6.24 64.59 -5.04
CA GLU A 88 6.76 63.89 -3.87
C GLU A 88 6.55 62.37 -4.02
N ILE A 89 7.63 61.58 -3.98
CA ILE A 89 7.55 60.12 -4.06
C ILE A 89 7.27 59.50 -2.68
N SER A 90 6.39 58.50 -2.63
CA SER A 90 6.28 57.62 -1.46
C SER A 90 7.50 56.70 -1.33
N TRP A 91 8.53 57.20 -0.62
CA TRP A 91 9.85 56.56 -0.59
C TRP A 91 9.84 55.13 -0.05
N ARG A 92 8.95 54.80 0.90
CA ARG A 92 8.82 53.44 1.44
C ARG A 92 8.42 52.43 0.36
N ARG A 93 7.50 52.81 -0.53
CA ARG A 93 7.06 51.95 -1.64
C ARG A 93 8.14 51.85 -2.71
N ARG A 94 8.75 52.98 -3.07
CA ARG A 94 9.86 53.03 -4.03
C ARG A 94 11.02 52.13 -3.60
N LEU A 95 11.44 52.25 -2.33
CA LEU A 95 12.54 51.47 -1.79
C LEU A 95 12.20 49.97 -1.76
N ASP A 96 10.98 49.60 -1.38
CA ASP A 96 10.52 48.21 -1.44
C ASP A 96 10.61 47.65 -2.87
N HIS A 97 10.09 48.36 -3.86
CA HIS A 97 10.17 47.93 -5.27
C HIS A 97 11.62 47.82 -5.74
N MET A 98 12.49 48.78 -5.41
CA MET A 98 13.92 48.72 -5.73
C MET A 98 14.61 47.51 -5.08
N GLN A 99 14.28 47.18 -3.83
CA GLN A 99 14.81 46.00 -3.13
C GLN A 99 14.34 44.70 -3.79
N GLN A 100 13.05 44.59 -4.15
CA GLN A 100 12.53 43.40 -4.82
C GLN A 100 13.15 43.22 -6.22
N HIS A 101 13.24 44.30 -6.99
CA HIS A 101 13.76 44.26 -8.36
C HIS A 101 15.26 43.95 -8.38
N THR A 102 16.05 44.66 -7.56
CA THR A 102 17.50 44.39 -7.47
C THR A 102 17.76 42.98 -6.93
N GLY A 103 16.98 42.52 -5.95
CA GLY A 103 17.08 41.16 -5.42
C GLY A 103 16.71 40.09 -6.45
N GLN A 104 15.76 40.36 -7.34
CA GLN A 104 15.46 39.46 -8.46
C GLN A 104 16.66 39.32 -9.40
N HIS A 105 17.28 40.42 -9.83
CA HIS A 105 18.45 40.37 -10.72
C HIS A 105 19.60 39.58 -10.08
N LEU A 106 19.87 39.83 -8.79
CA LEU A 106 20.90 39.11 -8.07
C LEU A 106 20.59 37.61 -7.97
N LEU A 107 19.35 37.25 -7.62
CA LEU A 107 18.91 35.85 -7.55
C LEU A 107 19.01 35.16 -8.92
N SER A 108 18.56 35.82 -9.99
CA SER A 108 18.65 35.29 -11.36
C SER A 108 20.09 35.07 -11.80
N ALA A 109 20.99 36.01 -11.54
CA ALA A 109 22.41 35.87 -11.88
C ALA A 109 23.08 34.69 -11.16
N ILE A 110 22.69 34.43 -9.92
CA ILE A 110 23.17 33.27 -9.17
C ILE A 110 22.56 31.98 -9.71
N LEU A 111 21.24 31.93 -9.93
CA LEU A 111 20.59 30.75 -10.52
C LEU A 111 21.16 30.39 -11.91
N ASP A 112 21.55 31.39 -12.71
CA ASP A 112 22.17 31.18 -14.01
C ASP A 112 23.52 30.44 -13.89
N LYS A 113 24.34 30.74 -12.87
CA LYS A 113 25.58 29.97 -12.58
C LYS A 113 25.31 28.50 -12.29
N TRP A 114 24.14 28.20 -11.72
CA TRP A 114 23.68 26.85 -11.42
C TRP A 114 23.01 26.16 -12.63
N GLY A 115 23.02 26.79 -13.81
CA GLY A 115 22.40 26.25 -15.02
C GLY A 115 20.87 26.31 -14.98
N LEU A 116 20.30 27.24 -14.20
CA LEU A 116 18.86 27.39 -14.00
C LEU A 116 18.39 28.78 -14.49
N PRO A 117 18.24 28.96 -15.82
CA PRO A 117 17.84 30.24 -16.38
C PRO A 117 16.48 30.69 -15.87
N THR A 118 16.36 31.98 -15.58
CA THR A 118 15.07 32.59 -15.22
C THR A 118 14.20 32.71 -16.47
N LEU A 119 13.08 31.98 -16.49
CA LEU A 119 12.14 31.94 -17.62
C LEU A 119 11.13 33.09 -17.57
N SER A 120 10.67 33.42 -16.36
CA SER A 120 9.76 34.53 -16.08
C SER A 120 9.89 34.96 -14.63
N TRP A 121 9.39 36.14 -14.29
CA TRP A 121 9.31 36.58 -12.89
C TRP A 121 8.07 37.45 -12.67
N ASN A 122 7.70 37.60 -11.40
CA ASN A 122 6.63 38.51 -10.99
C ASN A 122 6.93 39.13 -9.63
N MET A 123 6.71 40.44 -9.53
CA MET A 123 6.72 41.17 -8.27
C MET A 123 5.30 41.23 -7.69
N GLY A 124 5.00 40.34 -6.74
CA GLY A 124 3.72 40.36 -6.04
C GLY A 124 3.67 41.44 -4.96
N GLU A 125 2.48 41.67 -4.38
CA GLU A 125 2.28 42.66 -3.32
C GLU A 125 3.05 42.31 -2.03
N LYS A 126 3.11 41.01 -1.69
CA LYS A 126 3.87 40.50 -0.53
C LYS A 126 5.02 39.58 -0.94
N ILE A 127 4.78 38.64 -1.86
CA ILE A 127 5.73 37.59 -2.25
C ILE A 127 6.02 37.70 -3.74
N ASN A 128 7.28 37.59 -4.13
CA ASN A 128 7.70 37.54 -5.53
C ASN A 128 7.96 36.09 -5.94
N TYR A 129 8.03 35.82 -7.24
CA TYR A 129 8.55 34.55 -7.75
C TYR A 129 9.42 34.70 -8.99
N VAL A 130 10.38 33.80 -9.14
CA VAL A 130 11.07 33.51 -10.41
C VAL A 130 10.68 32.11 -10.89
N GLU A 131 10.48 31.95 -12.18
CA GLU A 131 10.19 30.66 -12.81
C GLU A 131 11.47 30.05 -13.37
N ILE A 132 11.78 28.82 -12.94
CA ILE A 132 12.98 28.05 -13.30
C ILE A 132 12.60 26.71 -13.95
N PRO A 133 13.49 26.08 -14.73
CA PRO A 133 13.15 24.89 -15.53
C PRO A 133 12.80 23.65 -14.71
N ARG A 134 13.27 23.58 -13.45
CA ARG A 134 13.01 22.46 -12.53
C ARG A 134 12.95 22.92 -11.08
N LYS A 135 12.44 22.05 -10.21
CA LYS A 135 12.50 22.25 -8.77
C LYS A 135 13.94 22.10 -8.25
N LEU A 136 14.32 22.96 -7.30
CA LEU A 136 15.54 22.84 -6.51
C LEU A 136 15.31 21.86 -5.35
N GLU A 137 16.24 20.93 -5.15
CA GLU A 137 16.27 20.11 -3.94
C GLU A 137 16.65 20.96 -2.73
N LYS A 138 16.36 20.46 -1.52
CA LYS A 138 16.57 21.23 -0.28
C LYS A 138 18.01 21.73 -0.13
N ASP A 139 18.99 20.85 -0.35
CA ASP A 139 20.40 21.20 -0.24
C ASP A 139 20.85 22.23 -1.29
N GLU A 140 20.23 22.23 -2.48
CA GLU A 140 20.52 23.23 -3.52
C GLU A 140 19.90 24.58 -3.15
N LEU A 141 18.67 24.57 -2.64
CA LEU A 141 17.97 25.77 -2.19
C LEU A 141 18.72 26.48 -1.06
N ASP A 142 19.23 25.72 -0.10
CA ASP A 142 20.00 26.25 1.03
C ASP A 142 21.31 26.91 0.55
N LYS A 143 22.03 26.26 -0.37
CA LYS A 143 23.28 26.79 -0.97
C LYS A 143 23.04 28.04 -1.81
N VAL A 144 21.98 28.05 -2.63
CA VAL A 144 21.60 29.25 -3.40
C VAL A 144 21.23 30.39 -2.45
N SER A 145 20.48 30.11 -1.38
CA SER A 145 20.14 31.12 -0.38
C SER A 145 21.37 31.69 0.31
N GLU A 146 22.36 30.85 0.62
CA GLU A 146 23.65 31.27 1.19
C GLU A 146 24.43 32.15 0.21
N GLU A 147 24.65 31.68 -1.03
CA GLU A 147 25.41 32.42 -2.05
C GLU A 147 24.79 33.81 -2.34
N VAL A 148 23.46 33.91 -2.37
CA VAL A 148 22.78 35.20 -2.61
C VAL A 148 22.98 36.15 -1.44
N ASN A 149 22.86 35.68 -0.19
CA ASN A 149 23.05 36.53 0.98
C ASN A 149 24.53 36.89 1.20
N ASP A 150 25.47 36.02 0.83
CA ASP A 150 26.90 36.33 0.83
C ASP A 150 27.22 37.47 -0.15
N GLU A 151 26.59 37.47 -1.32
CA GLU A 151 26.78 38.56 -2.28
C GLU A 151 26.17 39.87 -1.80
N ILE A 152 25.02 39.83 -1.11
CA ILE A 152 24.45 40.99 -0.42
C ILE A 152 25.44 41.51 0.63
N PHE A 153 26.06 40.62 1.41
CA PHE A 153 27.06 40.97 2.41
C PHE A 153 28.30 41.63 1.79
N ASN A 154 28.76 41.15 0.64
CA ASN A 154 29.87 41.74 -0.11
C ASN A 154 29.57 43.14 -0.69
N ASN A 155 28.28 43.51 -0.76
CA ASN A 155 27.81 44.85 -1.12
C ASN A 155 28.36 45.36 -2.48
N THR A 156 28.40 44.48 -3.49
CA THR A 156 28.77 44.82 -4.87
C THR A 156 27.98 46.03 -5.40
N LYS A 157 28.71 46.96 -6.02
CA LYS A 157 28.16 48.18 -6.60
C LYS A 157 27.34 47.89 -7.86
N ILE A 158 26.28 48.67 -8.05
CA ILE A 158 25.43 48.61 -9.25
C ILE A 158 25.72 49.84 -10.11
N ASP A 159 26.07 49.61 -11.37
CA ASP A 159 26.34 50.65 -12.35
C ASP A 159 25.24 50.67 -13.42
N ILE A 160 24.89 51.87 -13.90
CA ILE A 160 23.93 52.07 -14.99
C ILE A 160 24.72 52.57 -16.20
N VAL A 161 24.70 51.78 -17.28
CA VAL A 161 25.37 52.13 -18.53
C VAL A 161 24.31 52.47 -19.58
N LYS A 162 24.48 53.63 -20.22
CA LYS A 162 23.77 53.95 -21.46
C LYS A 162 24.69 53.54 -22.60
N PRO A 163 24.42 52.43 -23.32
CA PRO A 163 25.21 52.11 -24.49
C PRO A 163 25.07 53.27 -25.49
N GLU A 164 26.20 53.85 -25.91
CA GLU A 164 26.22 54.69 -27.10
C GLU A 164 25.69 53.83 -28.25
N ILE A 165 24.73 54.34 -29.02
CA ILE A 165 24.22 53.67 -30.21
C ILE A 165 25.44 53.43 -31.10
N ILE A 166 25.90 52.17 -31.17
CA ILE A 166 26.90 51.77 -32.15
C ILE A 166 26.23 52.00 -33.50
N SER A 167 26.61 53.08 -34.18
CA SER A 167 26.40 53.22 -35.62
C SER A 167 27.15 52.07 -36.27
N ASP A 168 26.41 51.01 -36.62
CA ASP A 168 26.90 49.93 -37.45
C ASP A 168 27.27 50.53 -38.81
N ASN A 169 28.55 50.85 -38.99
CA ASN A 169 29.11 51.51 -40.18
C ASN A 169 29.18 50.57 -41.40
N ASN A 170 28.16 49.75 -41.63
CA ASN A 170 28.10 48.82 -42.77
C ASN A 170 26.73 48.67 -43.44
N LYS A 171 25.82 49.64 -43.28
CA LYS A 171 24.65 49.75 -44.18
C LYS A 171 24.43 51.20 -44.56
N GLU A 172 24.70 51.51 -45.83
CA GLU A 172 24.24 52.74 -46.48
C GLU A 172 22.71 52.85 -46.36
N GLY A 173 22.26 54.03 -45.95
CA GLY A 173 20.86 54.47 -46.07
C GLY A 173 19.98 54.19 -44.86
N ASP A 174 20.01 55.08 -43.86
CA ASP A 174 18.83 55.85 -43.42
C ASP A 174 19.27 56.84 -42.31
N ASN A 175 19.33 58.13 -42.64
CA ASN A 175 19.54 59.20 -41.65
C ASN A 175 18.20 59.55 -40.98
N ASN A 176 17.63 58.58 -40.26
CA ASN A 176 16.52 58.81 -39.34
C ASN A 176 16.84 58.16 -38.00
N VAL A 177 17.40 58.96 -37.10
CA VAL A 177 17.32 58.66 -35.67
C VAL A 177 15.83 58.74 -35.32
N ASN A 178 15.15 57.60 -35.36
CA ASN A 178 13.77 57.49 -34.89
C ASN A 178 13.74 57.80 -33.39
N ASP A 179 13.34 59.03 -33.05
CA ASP A 179 12.97 59.45 -31.68
C ASP A 179 11.87 58.56 -31.05
N GLU A 180 11.28 57.64 -31.82
CA GLU A 180 10.27 56.67 -31.37
C GLU A 180 10.81 55.50 -30.52
N LYS A 181 12.12 55.20 -30.54
CA LYS A 181 12.65 53.95 -29.92
C LYS A 181 13.12 54.05 -28.45
N GLY A 182 13.16 55.25 -27.85
CA GLY A 182 13.58 55.44 -26.46
C GLY A 182 15.06 55.10 -26.19
N ILE A 183 15.56 55.44 -24.99
CA ILE A 183 16.96 55.20 -24.59
C ILE A 183 17.10 53.80 -24.00
N LEU A 184 18.00 52.97 -24.54
CA LEU A 184 18.36 51.68 -23.95
C LEU A 184 19.18 51.89 -22.67
N ARG A 185 18.80 51.22 -21.59
CA ARG A 185 19.48 51.29 -20.28
C ARG A 185 19.91 49.88 -19.88
N VAL A 186 21.19 49.70 -19.57
CA VAL A 186 21.75 48.44 -19.07
C VAL A 186 22.14 48.60 -17.61
N VAL A 187 21.71 47.65 -16.78
CA VAL A 187 22.04 47.59 -15.36
C VAL A 187 23.10 46.52 -15.16
N LYS A 188 24.18 46.89 -14.47
CA LYS A 188 25.33 46.02 -14.23
C LYS A 188 25.56 45.83 -12.74
N ILE A 189 25.54 44.57 -12.28
CA ILE A 189 25.87 44.20 -10.91
C ILE A 189 27.29 43.63 -10.91
N GLY A 190 28.29 44.50 -10.70
CA GLY A 190 29.70 44.12 -10.75
C GLY A 190 30.07 43.33 -12.02
N LYS A 191 30.51 42.08 -11.85
CA LYS A 191 30.76 41.11 -12.94
C LYS A 191 29.72 39.98 -12.99
N LEU A 192 28.69 40.04 -12.15
CA LEU A 192 27.72 38.96 -11.95
C LEU A 192 26.55 39.03 -12.91
N ASP A 193 26.06 40.23 -13.19
CA ASP A 193 24.89 40.45 -14.04
C ASP A 193 25.09 41.67 -14.93
N GLU A 194 24.67 41.58 -16.19
CA GLU A 194 24.62 42.69 -17.14
C GLU A 194 23.42 42.52 -18.06
N ASN A 195 22.31 43.20 -17.72
CA ASN A 195 21.02 43.00 -18.39
C ASN A 195 20.31 44.34 -18.71
N PRO A 196 19.64 44.44 -19.87
CA PRO A 196 18.82 45.61 -20.20
C PRO A 196 17.59 45.65 -19.30
N CYS A 197 17.47 46.66 -18.45
CA CYS A 197 16.35 46.82 -17.52
C CYS A 197 15.91 48.27 -17.38
N CYS A 198 14.60 48.49 -17.46
CA CYS A 198 13.98 49.81 -17.34
C CYS A 198 13.50 50.14 -15.91
N GLY A 199 13.49 49.17 -14.99
CA GLY A 199 12.96 49.37 -13.63
C GLY A 199 13.89 50.12 -12.69
N THR A 200 13.43 50.33 -11.46
CA THR A 200 14.18 51.09 -10.45
C THR A 200 15.12 50.17 -9.67
N HIS A 201 16.39 50.58 -9.51
CA HIS A 201 17.41 49.76 -8.84
C HIS A 201 18.12 50.50 -7.73
N LEU A 202 18.62 49.75 -6.76
CA LEU A 202 19.50 50.22 -5.70
C LEU A 202 20.88 50.62 -6.27
N SER A 203 21.68 51.35 -5.48
CA SER A 203 23.05 51.72 -5.87
C SER A 203 24.08 50.62 -5.56
N SER A 204 23.73 49.67 -4.68
CA SER A 204 24.54 48.49 -4.37
C SER A 204 23.66 47.35 -3.84
N VAL A 205 24.12 46.10 -3.97
CA VAL A 205 23.33 44.93 -3.54
C VAL A 205 23.17 44.84 -2.03
N GLY A 206 24.08 45.41 -1.23
CA GLY A 206 23.94 45.43 0.23
C GLY A 206 22.73 46.23 0.72
N GLN A 207 22.20 47.15 -0.10
CA GLN A 207 20.96 47.88 0.22
C GLN A 207 19.69 46.99 0.12
N ILE A 208 19.81 45.78 -0.44
CA ILE A 208 18.76 44.75 -0.38
C ILE A 208 18.52 44.33 1.07
N LYS A 209 19.52 44.45 1.95
CA LYS A 209 19.56 43.99 3.35
C LYS A 209 19.56 42.47 3.51
N ALA A 210 18.56 41.79 2.99
CA ALA A 210 18.44 40.34 3.04
C ALA A 210 17.49 39.84 1.95
N ILE A 211 17.69 38.60 1.52
CA ILE A 211 16.72 37.86 0.71
C ILE A 211 16.37 36.56 1.43
N SER A 212 15.09 36.19 1.43
CA SER A 212 14.63 34.91 1.94
C SER A 212 13.93 34.14 0.82
N LEU A 213 14.44 32.94 0.55
CA LEU A 213 13.79 31.98 -0.34
C LEU A 213 12.73 31.23 0.47
N LEU A 214 11.51 31.19 -0.04
CA LEU A 214 10.35 30.61 0.62
C LEU A 214 10.09 29.20 0.06
N GLY A 215 8.86 28.95 -0.40
CA GLY A 215 8.46 27.69 -1.03
C GLY A 215 8.58 27.70 -2.54
N GLN A 216 8.50 26.50 -3.11
CA GLN A 216 8.48 26.25 -4.56
C GLN A 216 7.14 25.67 -4.97
N ILE A 217 6.52 26.20 -6.02
CA ILE A 217 5.22 25.75 -6.55
C ILE A 217 5.40 25.29 -8.00
N LYS A 218 4.83 24.14 -8.35
CA LYS A 218 4.88 23.60 -9.71
C LYS A 218 4.17 24.55 -10.69
N GLY A 219 4.88 24.96 -11.74
CA GLY A 219 4.38 25.77 -12.85
C GLY A 219 3.79 24.94 -13.99
N LYS A 220 3.44 25.62 -15.09
CA LYS A 220 2.96 24.95 -16.32
C LYS A 220 4.16 24.33 -17.07
N GLY A 221 3.95 23.20 -17.74
CA GLY A 221 4.96 22.61 -18.64
C GLY A 221 6.19 21.96 -17.96
N GLY A 222 6.16 21.73 -16.65
CA GLY A 222 7.28 21.11 -15.92
C GLY A 222 8.18 22.12 -15.19
N ASN A 223 8.01 23.41 -15.44
CA ASN A 223 8.70 24.50 -14.75
C ASN A 223 8.29 24.59 -13.28
N ASN A 224 9.05 25.35 -12.50
CA ASN A 224 8.83 25.54 -11.08
C ASN A 224 9.00 27.02 -10.69
N ARG A 225 8.07 27.54 -9.89
CA ARG A 225 8.10 28.90 -9.37
C ARG A 225 8.74 28.91 -7.99
N LEU A 226 9.91 29.53 -7.89
CA LEU A 226 10.63 29.77 -6.64
C LEU A 226 10.19 31.10 -6.06
N ASN A 227 9.51 31.06 -4.91
CA ASN A 227 9.05 32.26 -4.22
C ASN A 227 10.17 32.88 -3.37
N PHE A 228 10.27 34.21 -3.39
CA PHE A 228 11.26 34.94 -2.60
C PHE A 228 10.72 36.31 -2.14
N ILE A 229 11.36 36.85 -1.10
CA ILE A 229 11.11 38.20 -0.58
C ILE A 229 12.44 38.87 -0.23
N CYS A 230 12.51 40.19 -0.41
CA CYS A 230 13.71 40.98 -0.16
C CYS A 230 13.46 42.11 0.86
N GLY A 231 14.51 42.54 1.55
CA GLY A 231 14.55 43.76 2.33
C GLY A 231 13.50 43.83 3.43
N ASP A 232 12.75 44.94 3.48
CA ASP A 232 11.79 45.20 4.57
C ASP A 232 10.66 44.17 4.61
N ARG A 233 10.38 43.47 3.50
CA ARG A 233 9.42 42.37 3.47
C ARG A 233 9.88 41.18 4.31
N VAL A 234 11.18 40.90 4.37
CA VAL A 234 11.75 39.83 5.20
C VAL A 234 11.48 40.12 6.67
N TYR A 235 11.83 41.31 7.14
CA TYR A 235 11.59 41.73 8.52
C TYR A 235 10.10 41.65 8.91
N LYS A 236 9.21 42.19 8.06
CA LYS A 236 7.75 42.13 8.31
C LYS A 236 7.25 40.70 8.36
N TYR A 237 7.69 39.86 7.42
CA TYR A 237 7.29 38.46 7.34
C TYR A 237 7.78 37.66 8.56
N THR A 238 9.02 37.86 9.01
CA THR A 238 9.53 37.23 10.23
C THR A 238 8.75 37.66 11.48
N GLY A 239 8.34 38.94 11.57
CA GLY A 239 7.47 39.42 12.64
C GLY A 239 6.10 38.75 12.63
N GLU A 240 5.44 38.69 11.47
CA GLU A 240 4.16 37.98 11.29
C GLU A 240 4.26 36.49 11.66
N LEU A 241 5.35 35.82 11.26
CA LEU A 241 5.63 34.43 11.62
C LEU A 241 5.83 34.25 13.12
N TYR A 242 6.60 35.13 13.76
CA TYR A 242 6.83 35.04 15.21
C TYR A 242 5.53 35.24 16.00
N ASP A 243 4.69 36.21 15.63
CA ASP A 243 3.39 36.44 16.28
C ASP A 243 2.45 35.24 16.10
N MET A 244 2.46 34.62 14.91
CA MET A 244 1.70 33.40 14.66
C MET A 244 2.20 32.24 15.52
N SER A 245 3.51 32.00 15.53
CA SER A 245 4.13 30.96 16.36
C SER A 245 3.87 31.19 17.84
N LYS A 246 3.90 32.44 18.32
CA LYS A 246 3.58 32.79 19.71
C LYS A 246 2.14 32.48 20.06
N LYS A 247 1.18 32.78 19.18
CA LYS A 247 -0.23 32.40 19.36
C LYS A 247 -0.39 30.88 19.45
N LEU A 248 0.32 30.13 18.59
CA LEU A 248 0.28 28.67 18.59
C LEU A 248 0.91 28.07 19.85
N MET A 249 2.08 28.54 20.26
CA MET A 249 2.75 28.11 21.50
C MET A 249 1.85 28.32 22.73
N ASN A 250 1.17 29.46 22.83
CA ASN A 250 0.22 29.71 23.92
C ASN A 250 -1.00 28.78 23.85
N THR A 251 -1.55 28.56 22.66
CA THR A 251 -2.72 27.69 22.46
C THR A 251 -2.42 26.23 22.79
N MET A 252 -1.23 25.76 22.41
CA MET A 252 -0.78 24.38 22.65
C MET A 252 -0.04 24.22 23.98
N SER A 253 0.13 25.31 24.73
CA SER A 253 0.93 25.36 25.96
C SER A 253 2.31 24.71 25.79
N SER A 254 3.02 25.02 24.70
CA SER A 254 4.32 24.42 24.32
C SER A 254 5.41 25.47 24.15
N SER A 255 6.67 25.03 24.18
CA SER A 255 7.76 25.83 23.63
C SER A 255 7.74 25.80 22.09
N PHE A 256 8.64 26.56 21.46
CA PHE A 256 8.77 26.60 20.00
C PHE A 256 9.32 25.27 19.48
N GLU A 257 10.30 24.69 20.19
CA GLU A 257 10.97 23.44 19.86
C GLU A 257 10.01 22.24 19.93
N GLU A 258 9.07 22.26 20.88
CA GLU A 258 8.08 21.19 21.06
C GLU A 258 6.82 21.36 20.21
N LEU A 259 6.67 22.47 19.49
CA LEU A 259 5.41 22.84 18.84
C LEU A 259 4.98 21.80 17.79
N ASP A 260 5.94 21.27 17.02
CA ASP A 260 5.69 20.24 16.00
C ASP A 260 5.24 18.91 16.63
N ASP A 261 5.97 18.46 17.66
CA ASP A 261 5.66 17.22 18.39
C ASP A 261 4.29 17.30 19.07
N LYS A 262 3.92 18.44 19.68
CA LYS A 262 2.59 18.64 20.27
C LYS A 262 1.49 18.69 19.22
N ALA A 263 1.74 19.31 18.08
CA ALA A 263 0.78 19.34 16.98
C ALA A 263 0.49 17.93 16.44
N ASP A 264 1.53 17.14 16.17
CA ASP A 264 1.38 15.75 15.73
C ASP A 264 0.73 14.87 16.81
N GLY A 265 1.12 15.07 18.07
CA GLY A 265 0.49 14.42 19.23
C GLY A 265 -1.02 14.70 19.31
N LEU A 266 -1.44 15.95 19.14
CA LEU A 266 -2.84 16.35 19.16
C LEU A 266 -3.62 15.75 17.98
N VAL A 267 -3.05 15.75 16.77
CA VAL A 267 -3.69 15.13 15.60
C VAL A 267 -3.87 13.62 15.81
N LYS A 268 -2.86 12.94 16.35
CA LYS A 268 -2.94 11.51 16.70
C LYS A 268 -4.01 11.28 17.77
N GLN A 269 -4.09 12.15 18.78
CA GLN A 269 -5.10 12.05 19.83
C GLN A 269 -6.51 12.27 19.29
N VAL A 270 -6.73 13.28 18.44
CA VAL A 270 -8.03 13.54 17.79
C VAL A 270 -8.45 12.34 16.94
N LYS A 271 -7.55 11.78 16.12
CA LYS A 271 -7.84 10.56 15.34
C LYS A 271 -8.21 9.38 16.24
N LYS A 272 -7.51 9.21 17.37
CA LYS A 272 -7.81 8.16 18.35
C LYS A 272 -9.17 8.39 19.04
N LEU A 273 -9.50 9.64 19.37
CA LEU A 273 -10.78 10.01 19.97
C LEU A 273 -11.93 9.82 18.97
N GLN A 274 -11.80 10.25 17.72
CA GLN A 274 -12.78 10.02 16.67
C GLN A 274 -13.02 8.52 16.41
N HIS A 275 -11.94 7.72 16.40
CA HIS A 275 -12.07 6.28 16.29
C HIS A 275 -12.82 5.68 17.48
N ARG A 276 -12.52 6.15 18.70
CA ARG A 276 -13.20 5.70 19.92
C ARG A 276 -14.67 6.12 19.94
N GLU A 277 -14.98 7.37 19.58
CA GLU A 277 -16.33 7.88 19.44
C GLU A 277 -17.13 7.02 18.46
N LYS A 278 -16.58 6.72 17.28
CA LYS A 278 -17.23 5.84 16.29
C LYS A 278 -17.49 4.44 16.83
N THR A 279 -16.57 3.87 17.61
CA THR A 279 -16.77 2.57 18.25
C THR A 279 -17.89 2.64 19.31
N LEU A 280 -17.90 3.67 20.15
CA LEU A 280 -18.94 3.87 21.17
C LEU A 280 -20.33 4.09 20.54
N LEU A 281 -20.41 4.88 19.46
CA LEU A 281 -21.65 5.10 18.72
C LEU A 281 -22.19 3.78 18.14
N LYS A 282 -21.32 2.89 17.67
CA LYS A 282 -21.72 1.55 17.20
C LYS A 282 -22.21 0.65 18.33
N GLU A 283 -21.51 0.63 19.47
CA GLU A 283 -21.95 -0.15 20.64
C GLU A 283 -23.31 0.34 21.16
N LEU A 284 -23.50 1.66 21.21
CA LEU A 284 -24.78 2.28 21.55
C LEU A 284 -25.87 1.90 20.54
N ALA A 285 -25.54 1.92 19.24
CA ALA A 285 -26.48 1.57 18.17
C ALA A 285 -26.93 0.11 18.25
N ILE A 286 -26.01 -0.82 18.52
CA ILE A 286 -26.34 -2.24 18.73
C ILE A 286 -27.22 -2.41 19.96
N SER A 287 -26.87 -1.78 21.08
CA SER A 287 -27.67 -1.85 22.31
C SER A 287 -29.10 -1.32 22.09
N LYS A 288 -29.24 -0.24 21.32
CA LYS A 288 -30.55 0.31 20.98
C LYS A 288 -31.32 -0.58 20.01
N ALA A 289 -30.66 -1.19 19.03
CA ALA A 289 -31.28 -2.17 18.13
C ALA A 289 -31.80 -3.40 18.91
N GLU A 290 -31.03 -3.95 19.86
CA GLU A 290 -31.46 -5.04 20.73
C GLU A 290 -32.65 -4.65 21.64
N GLU A 291 -32.69 -3.42 22.12
CA GLU A 291 -33.85 -2.87 22.84
C GLU A 291 -35.10 -2.87 21.95
N LEU A 292 -34.98 -2.41 20.70
CA LEU A 292 -36.08 -2.37 19.73
C LEU A 292 -36.54 -3.78 19.34
N ILE A 293 -35.63 -4.73 19.16
CA ILE A 293 -35.94 -6.14 18.86
C ILE A 293 -36.67 -6.82 20.03
N ARG A 294 -36.31 -6.52 21.28
CA ARG A 294 -37.04 -7.05 22.45
C ARG A 294 -38.47 -6.52 22.51
N HIS A 295 -38.67 -5.23 22.16
CA HIS A 295 -40.01 -4.66 22.09
C HIS A 295 -40.85 -5.32 20.98
N THR A 296 -40.27 -5.65 19.82
CA THR A 296 -41.00 -6.37 18.76
C THR A 296 -41.32 -7.81 19.13
N ALA A 297 -40.39 -8.53 19.76
CA ALA A 297 -40.60 -9.92 20.19
C ALA A 297 -41.71 -10.05 21.26
N THR A 298 -41.90 -9.02 22.09
CA THR A 298 -42.95 -9.03 23.13
C THR A 298 -44.34 -8.88 22.51
N ILE A 299 -44.46 -8.11 21.41
CA ILE A 299 -45.73 -7.85 20.70
C ILE A 299 -46.21 -9.10 19.94
N THR A 300 -45.30 -9.88 19.35
CA THR A 300 -45.63 -11.13 18.64
C THR A 300 -46.13 -12.27 19.54
N CYS A 301 -45.99 -12.16 20.86
CA CYS A 301 -46.40 -13.22 21.79
C CYS A 301 -47.84 -13.06 22.33
N VAL A 302 -48.52 -11.95 22.05
CA VAL A 302 -49.78 -11.58 22.74
C VAL A 302 -51.02 -11.62 21.83
N ASP A 303 -50.90 -11.44 20.51
CA ASP A 303 -52.07 -11.41 19.62
C ASP A 303 -51.86 -12.18 18.32
N SER A 304 -52.81 -13.08 18.02
CA SER A 304 -52.87 -13.88 16.78
C SER A 304 -53.56 -13.15 15.62
N ASP A 305 -53.92 -11.87 15.78
CA ASP A 305 -54.44 -11.04 14.70
C ASP A 305 -53.37 -10.10 14.14
N ILE A 306 -52.97 -10.42 12.91
CA ILE A 306 -51.92 -9.77 12.13
C ILE A 306 -52.36 -8.34 11.80
N SER A 307 -52.03 -7.38 12.66
CA SER A 307 -52.01 -5.96 12.33
C SER A 307 -50.68 -5.30 12.74
N LYS A 308 -49.85 -5.08 11.72
CA LYS A 308 -48.72 -4.12 11.63
C LYS A 308 -48.05 -3.69 12.95
N SER A 309 -47.05 -4.44 13.41
CA SER A 309 -46.12 -3.93 14.43
C SER A 309 -45.17 -2.92 13.79
N THR A 310 -45.38 -1.62 14.04
CA THR A 310 -44.46 -0.55 13.65
C THR A 310 -43.70 -0.05 14.86
N VAL A 311 -42.37 0.03 14.78
CA VAL A 311 -41.51 0.52 15.86
C VAL A 311 -40.93 1.88 15.49
N TYR A 312 -40.93 2.80 16.45
CA TYR A 312 -40.37 4.14 16.27
C TYR A 312 -39.13 4.34 17.14
N LEU A 313 -38.09 4.92 16.57
CA LEU A 313 -36.95 5.46 17.31
C LEU A 313 -36.81 6.94 16.95
N TYR A 314 -36.96 7.84 17.92
CA TYR A 314 -36.67 9.25 17.74
C TYR A 314 -35.54 9.67 18.67
N ARG A 315 -34.57 10.43 18.15
CA ARG A 315 -33.52 11.05 18.96
C ARG A 315 -33.14 12.42 18.42
N GLU A 316 -33.23 13.42 19.28
CA GLU A 316 -33.09 14.83 18.91
C GLU A 316 -31.65 15.19 18.49
N ASP A 317 -30.64 14.67 19.21
CA ASP A 317 -29.23 15.07 19.05
C ASP A 317 -28.41 14.27 18.02
N ASP A 318 -28.97 13.21 17.44
CA ASP A 318 -28.21 12.24 16.62
C ASP A 318 -28.22 12.58 15.14
N SER A 319 -27.08 12.29 14.49
CA SER A 319 -26.87 12.42 13.05
C SER A 319 -27.32 11.18 12.28
N LEU A 320 -27.44 11.33 10.96
CA LEU A 320 -27.73 10.21 10.04
C LEU A 320 -26.78 9.01 10.22
N GLU A 321 -25.53 9.22 10.68
CA GLU A 321 -24.55 8.15 10.90
C GLU A 321 -24.96 7.21 12.04
N PHE A 322 -25.54 7.74 13.13
CA PHE A 322 -26.06 6.93 14.23
C PHE A 322 -27.31 6.15 13.80
N LEU A 323 -28.27 6.82 13.15
CA LEU A 323 -29.50 6.16 12.66
C LEU A 323 -29.17 5.06 11.66
N SER A 324 -28.21 5.29 10.75
CA SER A 324 -27.74 4.28 9.80
C SER A 324 -27.06 3.09 10.50
N SER A 325 -26.37 3.34 11.62
CA SER A 325 -25.74 2.29 12.43
C SER A 325 -26.77 1.46 13.20
N VAL A 326 -27.82 2.09 13.73
CA VAL A 326 -28.97 1.38 14.33
C VAL A 326 -29.69 0.57 13.26
N ALA A 327 -29.91 1.18 12.09
CA ALA A 327 -30.57 0.56 10.96
C ALA A 327 -29.85 -0.73 10.52
N ALA A 328 -28.53 -0.65 10.36
CA ALA A 328 -27.70 -1.79 10.00
C ALA A 328 -27.68 -2.91 11.06
N ALA A 329 -27.89 -2.58 12.34
CA ALA A 329 -27.92 -3.55 13.44
C ALA A 329 -29.33 -4.16 13.68
N LEU A 330 -30.38 -3.58 13.10
CA LEU A 330 -31.75 -3.98 13.32
C LEU A 330 -32.15 -5.10 12.34
N VAL A 331 -32.51 -6.28 12.87
CA VAL A 331 -33.09 -7.37 12.08
C VAL A 331 -34.57 -7.48 12.42
N LEU A 332 -35.44 -7.21 11.43
CA LEU A 332 -36.89 -7.19 11.62
C LEU A 332 -37.53 -8.51 11.14
N PRO A 333 -38.50 -9.08 11.89
CA PRO A 333 -39.30 -10.20 11.44
C PRO A 333 -40.14 -9.86 10.19
N GLU A 334 -40.52 -10.89 9.41
CA GLU A 334 -41.43 -10.72 8.27
C GLU A 334 -42.71 -9.97 8.72
N ARG A 335 -43.08 -8.91 7.97
CA ARG A 335 -44.23 -8.01 8.21
C ARG A 335 -44.10 -6.97 9.35
N THR A 336 -42.89 -6.77 9.91
CA THR A 336 -42.61 -5.69 10.89
C THR A 336 -41.93 -4.50 10.20
N MET A 337 -42.28 -3.26 10.61
CA MET A 337 -41.71 -2.01 10.07
C MET A 337 -41.06 -1.20 11.19
N ALA A 338 -39.94 -0.54 10.90
CA ALA A 338 -39.28 0.39 11.82
C ALA A 338 -39.10 1.76 11.16
N VAL A 339 -39.32 2.83 11.93
CA VAL A 339 -39.15 4.23 11.53
C VAL A 339 -38.18 4.88 12.51
N LEU A 340 -37.00 5.26 12.02
CA LEU A 340 -35.95 5.93 12.79
C LEU A 340 -35.90 7.40 12.38
N LEU A 341 -35.86 8.31 13.36
CA LEU A 341 -35.98 9.76 13.20
C LEU A 341 -34.87 10.47 13.98
N GLY A 342 -34.13 11.36 13.33
CA GLY A 342 -33.03 12.14 13.91
C GLY A 342 -33.26 13.64 13.78
N GLY A 343 -33.16 14.36 14.90
CA GLY A 343 -33.49 15.79 14.97
C GLY A 343 -32.43 16.74 14.38
N ARG A 344 -31.15 16.36 14.35
CA ARG A 344 -30.06 17.28 13.95
C ARG A 344 -30.05 17.61 12.46
N ASP A 345 -30.43 16.65 11.63
CA ASP A 345 -30.41 16.74 10.16
C ASP A 345 -31.80 16.56 9.52
N ASP A 346 -32.90 16.58 10.32
CA ASP A 346 -34.25 16.20 9.90
C ASP A 346 -34.28 14.85 9.14
N SER A 347 -33.52 13.88 9.64
CA SER A 347 -33.23 12.63 8.93
C SER A 347 -34.20 11.52 9.33
N VAL A 348 -34.67 10.75 8.34
CA VAL A 348 -35.65 9.68 8.54
C VAL A 348 -35.21 8.43 7.78
N ILE A 349 -35.22 7.28 8.46
CA ILE A 349 -34.98 5.96 7.87
C ILE A 349 -36.20 5.07 8.16
N VAL A 350 -36.80 4.51 7.11
CA VAL A 350 -37.89 3.53 7.21
C VAL A 350 -37.38 2.18 6.72
N MET A 351 -37.62 1.10 7.47
CA MET A 351 -37.15 -0.25 7.16
C MET A 351 -38.21 -1.31 7.42
N GLY A 352 -38.25 -2.34 6.57
CA GLY A 352 -39.13 -3.50 6.74
C GLY A 352 -40.61 -3.22 6.43
N GLY A 353 -41.38 -4.31 6.26
CA GLY A 353 -42.81 -4.27 5.98
C GLY A 353 -43.18 -4.43 4.48
N PRO A 354 -44.46 -4.65 4.16
CA PRO A 354 -44.94 -4.73 2.77
C PRO A 354 -44.78 -3.40 2.05
N SER A 355 -44.43 -3.40 0.76
CA SER A 355 -44.20 -2.19 -0.06
C SER A 355 -45.33 -1.16 0.04
N THR A 356 -46.57 -1.63 0.08
CA THR A 356 -47.78 -0.79 0.22
C THR A 356 -47.86 -0.03 1.55
N SER A 357 -47.27 -0.58 2.63
CA SER A 357 -47.26 0.07 3.95
C SER A 357 -46.15 1.12 4.06
N ILE A 358 -45.02 0.90 3.38
CA ILE A 358 -43.90 1.85 3.32
C ILE A 358 -44.33 3.12 2.58
N GLU A 359 -45.00 2.96 1.43
CA GLU A 359 -45.53 4.10 0.65
C GLU A 359 -46.52 4.95 1.47
N THR A 360 -47.43 4.29 2.21
CA THR A 360 -48.39 4.97 3.09
C THR A 360 -47.71 5.80 4.18
N VAL A 361 -46.66 5.27 4.83
CA VAL A 361 -45.93 5.98 5.89
C VAL A 361 -45.09 7.12 5.32
N VAL A 362 -44.48 6.93 4.16
CA VAL A 362 -43.73 7.99 3.46
C VAL A 362 -44.66 9.14 3.06
N GLU A 363 -45.88 8.86 2.60
CA GLU A 363 -46.89 9.89 2.32
C GLU A 363 -47.35 10.62 3.59
N GLN A 364 -47.60 9.90 4.70
CA GLN A 364 -47.95 10.50 5.98
C GLN A 364 -46.84 11.40 6.54
N LEU A 365 -45.57 10.97 6.44
CA LEU A 365 -44.42 11.77 6.87
C LEU A 365 -44.24 13.03 6.02
N LYS A 366 -44.43 12.92 4.70
CA LYS A 366 -44.44 14.10 3.79
C LYS A 366 -45.55 15.08 4.15
N SER A 367 -46.74 14.59 4.51
CA SER A 367 -47.87 15.45 4.91
C SER A 367 -47.63 16.19 6.23
N CYS A 368 -46.83 15.63 7.15
CA CYS A 368 -46.54 16.23 8.45
C CYS A 368 -45.38 17.25 8.39
N ASN A 369 -44.43 17.11 7.46
CA ASN A 369 -43.36 18.07 7.28
C ASN A 369 -42.84 18.09 5.82
N ASN A 370 -43.20 19.15 5.08
CA ASN A 370 -42.83 19.33 3.66
C ASN A 370 -41.31 19.50 3.41
N LYS A 371 -40.47 19.63 4.45
CA LYS A 371 -39.01 19.76 4.33
C LYS A 371 -38.25 18.44 4.40
N LEU A 372 -38.92 17.33 4.72
CA LEU A 372 -38.30 16.01 4.78
C LEU A 372 -37.89 15.53 3.38
N LYS A 373 -36.58 15.35 3.15
CA LYS A 373 -36.05 14.72 1.93
C LYS A 373 -35.90 13.22 2.16
N PRO A 374 -36.70 12.35 1.53
CA PRO A 374 -36.44 10.92 1.57
C PRO A 374 -35.10 10.64 0.89
N VAL A 375 -34.15 10.06 1.63
CA VAL A 375 -32.89 9.58 1.05
C VAL A 375 -33.15 8.20 0.45
N GLY A 376 -33.71 8.19 -0.76
CA GLY A 376 -33.74 7.01 -1.62
C GLY A 376 -35.08 6.26 -1.76
N SER A 377 -35.27 5.62 -2.92
CA SER A 377 -36.20 4.48 -3.12
C SER A 377 -35.82 3.31 -2.21
N ALA A 378 -36.75 2.37 -1.99
CA ALA A 378 -36.53 1.18 -1.16
C ALA A 378 -35.25 0.37 -1.51
N GLU A 379 -34.73 0.51 -2.73
CA GLU A 379 -33.47 -0.10 -3.18
C GLU A 379 -32.21 0.74 -2.86
N SER A 380 -32.33 2.07 -2.73
CA SER A 380 -31.19 2.99 -2.59
C SER A 380 -30.84 3.35 -1.15
N VAL A 381 -31.74 3.11 -0.18
CA VAL A 381 -31.41 3.14 1.25
C VAL A 381 -30.38 2.04 1.59
N LEU A 382 -30.39 0.93 0.85
CA LEU A 382 -29.42 -0.16 0.98
C LEU A 382 -28.01 0.25 0.50
N ALA A 383 -27.91 1.20 -0.44
CA ALA A 383 -26.65 1.58 -1.08
C ALA A 383 -25.83 2.60 -0.27
N ASN A 384 -26.47 3.51 0.48
CA ASN A 384 -25.77 4.55 1.25
C ASN A 384 -25.24 4.07 2.62
N VAL A 385 -25.72 2.93 3.12
CA VAL A 385 -25.29 2.35 4.41
C VAL A 385 -23.94 1.62 4.31
N ILE A 386 -23.51 1.25 3.09
CA ILE A 386 -22.31 0.43 2.86
C ILE A 386 -21.02 1.28 2.81
N SER A 387 -21.09 2.58 2.52
CA SER A 387 -19.89 3.40 2.24
C SER A 387 -19.15 3.94 3.48
N ASN A 388 -19.83 4.21 4.60
CA ASN A 388 -19.23 4.93 5.74
C ASN A 388 -18.63 4.03 6.83
N ASN A 389 -18.45 2.74 6.54
CA ASN A 389 -18.25 1.74 7.56
C ASN A 389 -16.96 0.93 7.36
N ALA A 390 -15.79 1.58 7.31
CA ALA A 390 -14.49 0.88 7.19
C ALA A 390 -14.23 -0.18 8.28
N ASN A 391 -14.88 -0.08 9.44
CA ASN A 391 -14.85 -1.11 10.49
C ASN A 391 -16.03 -2.09 10.46
N ALA A 392 -17.16 -1.76 9.80
CA ALA A 392 -18.19 -2.77 9.52
C ALA A 392 -17.92 -3.50 8.21
N LEU A 393 -17.05 -2.99 7.33
CA LEU A 393 -16.50 -3.68 6.17
C LEU A 393 -15.59 -4.84 6.56
N ASN A 394 -14.93 -4.77 7.73
CA ASN A 394 -14.30 -5.95 8.34
C ASN A 394 -15.31 -6.98 8.86
N ASN A 395 -16.60 -6.63 9.00
CA ASN A 395 -17.68 -7.56 9.34
C ASN A 395 -18.58 -7.91 8.14
N PHE A 396 -18.65 -7.06 7.11
CA PHE A 396 -19.34 -7.30 5.84
C PHE A 396 -18.47 -8.17 4.92
N SER A 397 -17.14 -8.07 5.07
CA SER A 397 -16.19 -9.07 4.57
C SER A 397 -16.36 -10.44 5.24
N LEU A 398 -17.07 -10.49 6.39
CA LEU A 398 -17.40 -11.73 7.12
C LEU A 398 -18.78 -12.28 6.73
N GLU A 399 -19.76 -11.44 6.39
CA GLU A 399 -20.98 -11.92 5.71
C GLU A 399 -20.68 -12.48 4.31
N THR A 400 -19.58 -12.07 3.69
CA THR A 400 -19.06 -12.74 2.48
C THR A 400 -18.30 -14.04 2.76
N GLU A 401 -17.90 -14.32 4.01
CA GLU A 401 -17.36 -15.65 4.38
C GLU A 401 -18.47 -16.71 4.40
N GLU A 402 -19.71 -16.31 4.71
CA GLU A 402 -20.89 -17.20 4.72
C GLU A 402 -21.46 -17.50 3.31
N LYS A 403 -21.08 -16.71 2.30
CA LYS A 403 -21.49 -16.88 0.89
C LYS A 403 -20.40 -17.41 -0.07
N LEU A 404 -19.28 -17.93 0.45
CA LEU A 404 -18.24 -18.54 -0.38
C LEU A 404 -18.66 -19.86 -1.05
N ASP A 405 -19.81 -20.42 -0.67
CA ASP A 405 -20.45 -21.55 -1.34
C ASP A 405 -21.28 -21.14 -2.58
N GLU A 406 -21.53 -19.85 -2.80
CA GLU A 406 -22.34 -19.32 -3.92
C GLU A 406 -21.54 -19.22 -5.25
N TYR A 407 -20.22 -19.46 -5.20
CA TYR A 407 -19.32 -19.34 -6.37
C TYR A 407 -19.16 -20.63 -7.19
N PHE A 408 -19.78 -21.74 -6.79
CA PHE A 408 -19.56 -23.04 -7.45
C PHE A 408 -20.39 -23.24 -8.73
N ASP A 409 -21.49 -22.50 -8.88
CA ASP A 409 -22.30 -22.51 -10.09
C ASP A 409 -21.79 -21.51 -11.15
N VAL A 410 -20.72 -20.78 -10.83
CA VAL A 410 -20.10 -19.80 -11.72
C VAL A 410 -19.22 -20.53 -12.75
N PRO A 411 -19.48 -20.35 -14.06
CA PRO A 411 -18.66 -20.97 -15.10
C PRO A 411 -17.25 -20.36 -15.14
N LEU A 412 -16.26 -21.15 -15.59
CA LEU A 412 -14.87 -20.69 -15.72
C LEU A 412 -14.76 -19.39 -16.54
N GLU A 413 -15.57 -19.29 -17.59
CA GLU A 413 -15.67 -18.14 -18.49
C GLU A 413 -15.96 -16.84 -17.74
N GLU A 414 -16.80 -16.87 -16.71
CA GLU A 414 -17.11 -15.70 -15.89
C GLU A 414 -15.91 -15.31 -15.00
N PHE A 415 -15.19 -16.29 -14.44
CA PHE A 415 -13.96 -16.02 -13.69
C PHE A 415 -12.89 -15.37 -14.57
N LEU A 416 -12.69 -15.91 -15.78
CA LEU A 416 -11.70 -15.40 -16.74
C LEU A 416 -12.04 -13.96 -17.16
N TYR A 417 -13.32 -13.69 -17.46
CA TYR A 417 -13.78 -12.37 -17.86
C TYR A 417 -13.51 -11.31 -16.78
N HIS A 418 -13.91 -11.58 -15.53
CA HIS A 418 -13.68 -10.62 -14.44
C HIS A 418 -12.20 -10.50 -14.05
N ALA A 419 -11.41 -11.57 -14.19
CA ALA A 419 -9.97 -11.51 -13.97
C ALA A 419 -9.26 -10.68 -15.04
N GLU A 420 -9.63 -10.83 -16.32
CA GLU A 420 -9.08 -10.05 -17.44
C GLU A 420 -9.36 -8.56 -17.26
N LEU A 421 -10.60 -8.19 -16.95
CA LEU A 421 -10.98 -6.81 -16.64
C LEU A 421 -10.15 -6.23 -15.48
N GLN A 422 -9.98 -7.01 -14.41
CA GLN A 422 -9.14 -6.60 -13.28
C GLN A 422 -7.68 -6.38 -13.69
N ARG A 423 -7.14 -7.25 -14.56
CA ARG A 423 -5.75 -7.11 -15.03
C ARG A 423 -5.58 -5.91 -15.94
N GLU A 424 -6.59 -5.52 -16.72
CA GLU A 424 -6.56 -4.29 -17.50
C GLU A 424 -6.54 -3.04 -16.61
N LEU A 425 -7.32 -3.02 -15.54
CA LEU A 425 -7.28 -1.97 -14.52
C LEU A 425 -5.90 -1.84 -13.86
N GLU A 426 -5.26 -2.98 -13.55
CA GLU A 426 -3.93 -3.06 -12.95
C GLU A 426 -2.77 -2.58 -13.85
N LYS A 427 -3.01 -2.42 -15.16
CA LYS A 427 -2.02 -1.86 -16.11
C LYS A 427 -1.95 -0.33 -16.03
N SER A 428 -2.96 0.33 -15.47
CA SER A 428 -2.95 1.79 -15.31
C SER A 428 -1.75 2.22 -14.44
N PRO A 429 -0.97 3.24 -14.85
CA PRO A 429 0.16 3.74 -14.06
C PRO A 429 -0.26 4.34 -12.71
N ASP A 430 -1.55 4.60 -12.52
CA ASP A 430 -2.12 5.12 -11.26
C ASP A 430 -2.73 4.02 -10.37
N TYR A 431 -2.76 2.77 -10.84
CA TYR A 431 -3.26 1.65 -10.04
C TYR A 431 -2.38 1.44 -8.79
N GLY A 432 -3.01 1.51 -7.61
CA GLY A 432 -2.32 1.41 -6.33
C GLY A 432 -1.62 2.70 -5.85
N LYS A 433 -1.70 3.82 -6.60
CA LYS A 433 -1.39 5.15 -6.05
C LYS A 433 -2.56 5.60 -5.18
N ALA A 434 -2.27 6.15 -4.00
CA ALA A 434 -3.29 6.80 -3.19
C ALA A 434 -3.98 7.88 -4.04
N ALA A 435 -5.30 7.99 -3.96
CA ALA A 435 -5.99 9.17 -4.49
C ALA A 435 -5.25 10.42 -3.96
N PRO A 436 -5.01 11.45 -4.79
CA PRO A 436 -4.40 12.67 -4.30
C PRO A 436 -5.19 13.11 -3.07
N THR A 437 -4.51 13.18 -1.93
CA THR A 437 -5.10 13.73 -0.72
C THR A 437 -5.45 15.16 -1.07
N ILE A 438 -6.75 15.44 -1.22
CA ILE A 438 -7.22 16.82 -1.37
C ILE A 438 -6.70 17.53 -0.13
N PRO A 439 -5.76 18.47 -0.28
CA PRO A 439 -5.17 19.12 0.86
C PRO A 439 -6.29 19.84 1.62
N LEU A 440 -6.26 19.77 2.96
CA LEU A 440 -7.34 20.21 3.83
C LEU A 440 -7.82 21.64 3.49
N TRP A 441 -6.94 22.50 2.95
CA TRP A 441 -7.25 23.86 2.53
C TRP A 441 -8.26 23.94 1.36
N GLU A 442 -8.36 22.95 0.46
CA GLU A 442 -9.31 22.92 -0.65
C GLU A 442 -10.73 22.56 -0.17
N VAL A 443 -10.83 21.67 0.82
CA VAL A 443 -12.09 21.34 1.53
C VAL A 443 -12.55 22.52 2.40
N ILE A 444 -11.60 23.23 3.01
CA ILE A 444 -11.85 24.45 3.79
C ILE A 444 -12.30 25.60 2.87
N ARG A 445 -11.70 25.74 1.68
CA ARG A 445 -12.07 26.77 0.69
C ARG A 445 -13.49 26.61 0.16
N THR A 446 -13.93 25.38 -0.09
CA THR A 446 -15.28 25.06 -0.56
C THR A 446 -16.35 25.24 0.52
N LYS A 447 -16.00 25.05 1.81
CA LYS A 447 -16.91 25.31 2.93
C LYS A 447 -16.94 26.77 3.41
N LEU A 448 -15.87 27.55 3.22
CA LEU A 448 -15.81 28.96 3.63
C LEU A 448 -16.43 29.93 2.62
N LEU A 449 -16.51 29.56 1.34
CA LEU A 449 -17.12 30.39 0.30
C LEU A 449 -18.58 29.94 0.08
N ASN A 450 -19.47 30.36 0.98
CA ASN A 450 -20.92 30.34 0.77
C ASN A 450 -21.28 31.22 -0.43
N LYS A 451 -21.27 30.64 -1.64
CA LYS A 451 -21.96 31.19 -2.81
C LYS A 451 -22.78 30.06 -3.41
N PRO A 452 -24.11 30.19 -3.54
CA PRO A 452 -24.90 29.17 -4.21
C PRO A 452 -24.54 29.22 -5.70
N SER A 453 -23.75 28.25 -6.17
CA SER A 453 -23.63 28.01 -7.60
C SER A 453 -24.80 27.12 -8.02
N SER A 454 -25.66 27.66 -8.88
CA SER A 454 -26.72 26.94 -9.61
C SER A 454 -26.14 26.06 -10.72
N THR A 455 -25.14 25.26 -10.40
CA THR A 455 -24.58 24.24 -11.27
C THR A 455 -24.38 23.02 -10.38
N GLU A 456 -25.15 21.98 -10.67
CA GLU A 456 -24.91 20.64 -10.17
C GLU A 456 -23.41 20.34 -10.31
N PRO A 457 -22.79 19.68 -9.32
CA PRO A 457 -21.46 19.13 -9.54
C PRO A 457 -21.60 18.07 -10.63
N GLU A 458 -21.18 18.39 -11.85
CA GLU A 458 -20.72 17.36 -12.76
C GLU A 458 -19.74 16.51 -11.96
N SER A 459 -20.10 15.24 -11.80
CA SER A 459 -19.22 14.21 -11.32
C SER A 459 -17.97 14.22 -12.20
N THR A 460 -16.92 14.91 -11.78
CA THR A 460 -15.57 14.68 -12.31
C THR A 460 -15.10 13.33 -11.79
N VAL A 461 -15.72 12.27 -12.32
CA VAL A 461 -14.98 11.09 -12.74
C VAL A 461 -13.92 11.64 -13.67
N SER A 462 -12.66 11.66 -13.21
CA SER A 462 -11.54 11.80 -14.13
C SER A 462 -11.61 10.59 -15.06
N SER A 463 -12.31 10.75 -16.19
CA SER A 463 -12.22 9.83 -17.31
C SER A 463 -10.73 9.69 -17.61
N LEU A 464 -10.21 8.48 -17.43
CA LEU A 464 -8.90 8.08 -17.91
C LEU A 464 -8.85 8.32 -19.42
N GLN A 465 -8.38 9.50 -19.85
CA GLN A 465 -8.05 9.73 -21.25
C GLN A 465 -6.76 8.98 -21.55
N ILE A 466 -6.90 7.75 -22.04
CA ILE A 466 -5.81 7.05 -22.73
C ILE A 466 -5.61 7.77 -24.07
N SER A 467 -4.39 8.25 -24.29
CA SER A 467 -3.96 8.79 -25.58
C SER A 467 -4.17 7.75 -26.69
N ASN A 468 -4.97 8.11 -27.69
CA ASN A 468 -5.23 7.34 -28.90
C ASN A 468 -3.92 7.06 -29.66
N SER A 469 -3.33 5.88 -29.43
CA SER A 469 -2.31 5.33 -30.32
C SER A 469 -2.30 3.80 -30.26
N ALA A 470 -3.44 3.17 -30.56
CA ALA A 470 -3.53 1.79 -31.04
C ALA A 470 -5.00 1.45 -31.41
N GLU A 471 -5.56 2.13 -32.41
CA GLU A 471 -6.76 1.60 -33.06
C GLU A 471 -6.37 0.43 -33.97
N LYS A 472 -6.75 -0.78 -33.57
CA LYS A 472 -7.52 -1.72 -34.41
C LYS A 472 -7.90 -2.98 -33.61
N GLU A 473 -9.21 -3.23 -33.60
CA GLU A 473 -9.94 -4.45 -33.20
C GLU A 473 -10.15 -4.74 -31.70
N LYS A 474 -11.26 -4.22 -31.15
CA LYS A 474 -12.28 -4.92 -30.32
C LYS A 474 -13.24 -3.89 -29.69
N GLY A 475 -14.44 -3.76 -30.25
CA GLY A 475 -15.39 -2.68 -29.95
C GLY A 475 -16.40 -2.91 -28.81
N ASN A 476 -16.35 -4.03 -28.07
CA ASN A 476 -17.35 -4.36 -27.05
C ASN A 476 -16.86 -4.30 -25.59
N THR A 477 -15.56 -4.17 -25.33
CA THR A 477 -15.01 -4.23 -23.96
C THR A 477 -14.97 -2.87 -23.25
N SER A 478 -14.98 -1.76 -23.98
CA SER A 478 -14.87 -0.41 -23.40
C SER A 478 -16.18 0.14 -22.79
N GLU A 479 -17.34 -0.26 -23.30
CA GLU A 479 -18.65 0.12 -22.72
C GLU A 479 -18.91 -0.62 -21.41
N SER A 480 -18.71 -1.94 -21.39
CA SER A 480 -18.86 -2.77 -20.18
C SER A 480 -17.87 -2.37 -19.05
N TYR A 481 -16.68 -1.88 -19.43
CA TYR A 481 -15.69 -1.33 -18.49
C TYR A 481 -16.19 -0.09 -17.74
N ASN A 482 -16.83 0.85 -18.43
CA ASN A 482 -17.34 2.08 -17.82
C ASN A 482 -18.54 1.80 -16.91
N ASP A 483 -19.39 0.84 -17.27
CA ASP A 483 -20.55 0.45 -16.45
C ASP A 483 -20.12 -0.24 -15.14
N LEU A 484 -19.07 -1.08 -15.17
CA LEU A 484 -18.53 -1.75 -13.98
C LEU A 484 -17.80 -0.80 -13.01
N VAL A 485 -17.03 0.17 -13.53
CA VAL A 485 -16.32 1.15 -12.70
C VAL A 485 -17.27 2.17 -12.07
N ASN A 486 -18.40 2.47 -12.73
CA ASN A 486 -19.45 3.36 -12.22
C ASN A 486 -20.41 2.68 -11.23
N GLU A 487 -20.28 1.37 -11.00
CA GLU A 487 -21.08 0.65 -10.02
C GLU A 487 -20.61 0.99 -8.58
N PRO A 488 -21.48 1.52 -7.69
CA PRO A 488 -21.10 1.91 -6.32
C PRO A 488 -20.56 0.75 -5.46
N LEU A 489 -20.98 -0.48 -5.78
CA LEU A 489 -20.53 -1.70 -5.12
C LEU A 489 -19.09 -2.07 -5.53
N TYR A 490 -18.71 -1.82 -6.78
CA TYR A 490 -17.38 -2.08 -7.30
C TYR A 490 -16.33 -1.18 -6.63
N THR A 491 -16.58 0.13 -6.57
CA THR A 491 -15.70 1.10 -5.89
C THR A 491 -15.55 0.81 -4.39
N SER A 492 -16.62 0.37 -3.72
CA SER A 492 -16.57 -0.03 -2.31
C SER A 492 -15.73 -1.30 -2.08
N ARG A 493 -15.88 -2.32 -2.94
CA ARG A 493 -15.08 -3.56 -2.90
C ARG A 493 -13.62 -3.30 -3.26
N GLU A 494 -13.37 -2.41 -4.21
CA GLU A 494 -12.02 -2.00 -4.58
C GLU A 494 -11.32 -1.26 -3.43
N ASN A 495 -12.01 -0.32 -2.76
CA ASN A 495 -11.49 0.37 -1.59
C ASN A 495 -11.22 -0.59 -0.41
N ALA A 496 -12.09 -1.59 -0.18
CA ALA A 496 -11.86 -2.63 0.84
C ALA A 496 -10.66 -3.53 0.48
N ASN A 497 -10.55 -3.96 -0.78
CA ASN A 497 -9.42 -4.76 -1.23
C ASN A 497 -8.10 -3.98 -1.21
N ARG A 498 -8.10 -2.67 -1.49
CA ARG A 498 -6.92 -1.79 -1.32
C ARG A 498 -6.45 -1.68 0.13
N MET A 499 -7.35 -1.83 1.10
CA MET A 499 -7.02 -1.83 2.53
C MET A 499 -6.43 -3.18 2.99
N ILE A 500 -6.77 -4.30 2.33
CA ILE A 500 -6.26 -5.65 2.63
C ILE A 500 -4.93 -5.90 1.90
N ARG A 501 -4.83 -5.51 0.62
CA ARG A 501 -3.66 -5.72 -0.24
C ARG A 501 -2.58 -4.68 0.06
N VAL A 502 -1.74 -4.96 1.04
CA VAL A 502 -0.70 -4.04 1.52
C VAL A 502 0.72 -4.47 1.14
N ALA A 503 0.93 -5.74 0.77
CA ALA A 503 2.26 -6.28 0.53
C ALA A 503 2.85 -5.79 -0.80
N SER A 504 4.14 -5.45 -0.77
CA SER A 504 4.94 -5.17 -1.97
C SER A 504 5.66 -6.43 -2.45
N TRP A 505 6.22 -6.42 -3.67
CA TRP A 505 7.05 -7.54 -4.14
C TRP A 505 8.29 -7.78 -3.26
N GLY A 506 8.84 -6.72 -2.66
CA GLY A 506 9.94 -6.82 -1.69
C GLY A 506 9.49 -7.49 -0.38
N SER A 507 8.27 -7.22 0.07
CA SER A 507 7.67 -7.92 1.21
C SER A 507 7.51 -9.41 0.92
N VAL A 508 7.10 -9.77 -0.30
CA VAL A 508 6.96 -11.17 -0.74
C VAL A 508 8.29 -11.90 -0.76
N PHE A 509 9.39 -11.26 -1.17
CA PHE A 509 10.73 -11.83 -1.03
C PHE A 509 10.99 -12.29 0.41
N TYR A 510 10.78 -11.40 1.40
CA TYR A 510 10.99 -11.76 2.81
C TYR A 510 10.00 -12.83 3.30
N LEU A 511 8.75 -12.82 2.87
CA LEU A 511 7.78 -13.84 3.27
C LEU A 511 8.15 -15.23 2.73
N ILE A 512 8.45 -15.34 1.43
CA ILE A 512 8.87 -16.60 0.81
C ILE A 512 10.18 -17.09 1.42
N THR A 513 11.16 -16.21 1.61
CA THR A 513 12.43 -16.59 2.22
C THR A 513 12.23 -17.04 3.66
N THR A 514 11.40 -16.39 4.47
CA THR A 514 11.15 -16.85 5.85
C THR A 514 10.46 -18.22 5.90
N ASP A 515 9.55 -18.48 4.96
CA ASP A 515 8.81 -19.74 4.87
C ASP A 515 9.73 -20.91 4.48
N ILE A 516 10.55 -20.74 3.45
CA ILE A 516 11.38 -21.83 2.90
C ILE A 516 12.71 -21.96 3.65
N LEU A 517 13.27 -20.84 4.13
CA LEU A 517 14.58 -20.80 4.79
C LEU A 517 14.45 -21.24 6.25
N GLY A 518 14.31 -22.56 6.45
CA GLY A 518 14.12 -23.25 7.72
C GLY A 518 15.14 -24.37 8.01
N PRO A 519 14.71 -25.54 8.55
CA PRO A 519 15.61 -26.58 9.05
C PRO A 519 16.65 -27.03 8.03
N THR A 520 17.91 -26.99 8.46
CA THR A 520 19.13 -27.14 7.67
C THR A 520 19.39 -28.60 7.23
N SER A 521 18.49 -29.13 6.41
CA SER A 521 18.47 -30.51 5.92
C SER A 521 19.38 -30.74 4.71
N ALA A 522 19.71 -29.68 3.97
CA ALA A 522 20.48 -29.76 2.73
C ALA A 522 21.86 -30.44 2.88
N PRO A 523 22.68 -30.14 3.91
CA PRO A 523 23.95 -30.85 4.12
C PRO A 523 23.77 -32.36 4.29
N TYR A 524 22.75 -32.78 5.06
CA TYR A 524 22.46 -34.18 5.28
C TYR A 524 22.07 -34.89 3.98
N ALA A 525 21.26 -34.25 3.14
CA ALA A 525 20.91 -34.82 1.84
C ALA A 525 22.13 -35.00 0.91
N ILE A 526 23.07 -34.05 0.90
CA ILE A 526 24.32 -34.20 0.15
C ILE A 526 25.22 -35.30 0.76
N ALA A 527 25.21 -35.47 2.08
CA ALA A 527 25.97 -36.54 2.73
C ALA A 527 25.53 -37.94 2.30
N GLU A 528 24.23 -38.13 2.06
CA GLU A 528 23.65 -39.40 1.60
C GLU A 528 23.77 -39.63 0.08
N LEU A 529 23.85 -38.56 -0.72
CA LEU A 529 23.88 -38.64 -2.19
C LEU A 529 25.29 -38.48 -2.78
N GLY A 530 26.20 -37.82 -2.07
CA GLY A 530 27.49 -37.36 -2.56
C GLY A 530 27.41 -36.02 -3.30
N TYR A 531 28.58 -35.46 -3.61
CA TYR A 531 28.69 -34.12 -4.21
C TYR A 531 27.88 -33.95 -5.50
N VAL A 532 28.05 -34.86 -6.47
CA VAL A 532 27.47 -34.69 -7.81
C VAL A 532 25.97 -34.96 -7.82
N PRO A 533 25.47 -36.12 -7.35
CA PRO A 533 24.03 -36.38 -7.38
C PRO A 533 23.27 -35.44 -6.44
N GLY A 534 23.84 -35.11 -5.28
CA GLY A 534 23.27 -34.17 -4.32
C GLY A 534 23.09 -32.78 -4.93
N ALA A 535 24.15 -32.18 -5.46
CA ALA A 535 24.09 -30.85 -6.09
C ALA A 535 23.17 -30.82 -7.31
N LEU A 536 23.22 -31.85 -8.16
CA LEU A 536 22.39 -31.95 -9.36
C LEU A 536 20.91 -32.04 -9.01
N LEU A 537 20.53 -32.94 -8.10
CA LEU A 537 19.14 -33.08 -7.68
C LEU A 537 18.66 -31.81 -6.96
N TYR A 538 19.50 -31.20 -6.14
CA TYR A 538 19.18 -29.93 -5.47
C TYR A 538 18.88 -28.81 -6.48
N PHE A 539 19.64 -28.74 -7.57
CA PHE A 539 19.39 -27.80 -8.67
C PHE A 539 18.13 -28.15 -9.47
N LEU A 540 17.92 -29.41 -9.83
CA LEU A 540 16.77 -29.85 -10.62
C LEU A 540 15.45 -29.62 -9.87
N PHE A 541 15.39 -29.99 -8.59
CA PHE A 541 14.22 -29.71 -7.75
C PHE A 541 14.02 -28.20 -7.53
N GLY A 542 15.10 -27.43 -7.45
CA GLY A 542 15.04 -25.97 -7.33
C GLY A 542 14.45 -25.28 -8.57
N ILE A 543 14.90 -25.65 -9.78
CA ILE A 543 14.32 -25.15 -11.05
C ILE A 543 12.87 -25.58 -11.19
N THR A 544 12.57 -26.84 -10.86
CA THR A 544 11.21 -27.37 -10.99
C THR A 544 10.26 -26.66 -10.03
N ALA A 545 10.70 -26.37 -8.79
CA ALA A 545 9.92 -25.57 -7.83
C ALA A 545 9.69 -24.14 -8.34
N ALA A 546 10.72 -23.50 -8.90
CA ALA A 546 10.59 -22.17 -9.50
C ALA A 546 9.58 -22.17 -10.65
N TYR A 547 9.62 -23.18 -11.51
CA TYR A 547 8.67 -23.36 -12.61
C TYR A 547 7.24 -23.55 -12.09
N CYS A 548 7.05 -24.39 -11.07
CA CYS A 548 5.73 -24.58 -10.44
C CYS A 548 5.20 -23.28 -9.83
N GLY A 549 6.06 -22.47 -9.21
CA GLY A 549 5.70 -21.13 -8.73
C GLY A 549 5.22 -20.20 -9.84
N VAL A 550 5.85 -20.24 -11.02
CA VAL A 550 5.39 -19.51 -12.22
C VAL A 550 4.02 -20.01 -12.69
N LEU A 551 3.77 -21.32 -12.65
CA LEU A 551 2.46 -21.89 -12.99
C LEU A 551 1.36 -21.37 -12.06
N LEU A 552 1.61 -21.39 -10.75
CA LEU A 552 0.68 -20.86 -9.74
C LEU A 552 0.42 -19.36 -9.94
N TRP A 553 1.46 -18.58 -10.21
CA TRP A 553 1.33 -17.15 -10.50
C TRP A 553 0.46 -16.87 -11.74
N ASN A 554 0.69 -17.61 -12.83
CA ASN A 554 -0.11 -17.47 -14.05
C ASN A 554 -1.58 -17.86 -13.84
N GLN A 555 -1.84 -18.93 -13.09
CA GLN A 555 -3.21 -19.35 -12.74
C GLN A 555 -3.89 -18.29 -11.86
N PHE A 556 -3.18 -17.77 -10.86
CA PHE A 556 -3.70 -16.72 -9.99
C PHE A 556 -4.11 -15.48 -10.78
N LEU A 557 -3.24 -14.96 -11.66
CA LEU A 557 -3.55 -13.76 -12.46
C LEU A 557 -4.78 -13.92 -13.35
N LYS A 558 -5.08 -15.15 -13.79
CA LYS A 558 -6.21 -15.44 -14.69
C LYS A 558 -7.50 -15.80 -13.97
N LEU A 559 -7.45 -16.08 -12.68
CA LEU A 559 -8.61 -16.51 -11.92
C LEU A 559 -8.99 -15.47 -10.86
N ASP A 560 -8.05 -14.72 -10.29
CA ASP A 560 -8.31 -13.72 -9.25
C ASP A 560 -8.94 -12.43 -9.79
N SER A 561 -10.02 -11.98 -9.12
CA SER A 561 -10.66 -10.68 -9.36
C SER A 561 -11.27 -10.12 -8.07
N ILE A 562 -11.63 -8.83 -8.06
CA ILE A 562 -12.32 -8.20 -6.93
C ILE A 562 -13.67 -8.86 -6.65
N LYS A 563 -14.38 -9.29 -7.70
CA LYS A 563 -15.68 -9.97 -7.60
C LYS A 563 -15.51 -11.41 -7.08
N TYR A 564 -14.46 -12.10 -7.52
CA TYR A 564 -14.17 -13.49 -7.19
C TYR A 564 -12.74 -13.66 -6.66
N PRO A 565 -12.44 -13.22 -5.43
CA PRO A 565 -11.08 -13.22 -4.89
C PRO A 565 -10.58 -14.64 -4.62
N LEU A 566 -9.31 -14.92 -4.94
CA LEU A 566 -8.62 -16.13 -4.50
C LEU A 566 -7.99 -15.88 -3.13
N ARG A 567 -8.22 -16.77 -2.15
CA ARG A 567 -7.65 -16.65 -0.81
C ARG A 567 -6.74 -17.80 -0.44
N ASN A 568 -7.08 -19.02 -0.84
CA ASN A 568 -6.30 -20.20 -0.53
C ASN A 568 -5.98 -21.05 -1.76
N TYR A 569 -5.07 -22.01 -1.60
CA TYR A 569 -4.68 -22.94 -2.66
C TYR A 569 -5.89 -23.74 -3.21
N GLY A 570 -6.81 -24.14 -2.33
CA GLY A 570 -8.02 -24.88 -2.69
C GLY A 570 -8.99 -24.12 -3.61
N ASP A 571 -9.03 -22.79 -3.55
CA ASP A 571 -9.89 -21.97 -4.41
C ASP A 571 -9.50 -22.11 -5.89
N VAL A 572 -8.21 -22.20 -6.19
CA VAL A 572 -7.69 -22.39 -7.56
C VAL A 572 -8.14 -23.75 -8.09
N VAL A 573 -7.91 -24.81 -7.29
CA VAL A 573 -8.30 -26.17 -7.63
C VAL A 573 -9.81 -26.27 -7.81
N GLY A 574 -10.59 -25.62 -6.94
CA GLY A 574 -12.04 -25.62 -6.98
C GLY A 574 -12.61 -25.01 -8.25
N ARG A 575 -11.98 -23.95 -8.77
CA ARG A 575 -12.39 -23.32 -10.03
C ARG A 575 -12.07 -24.18 -11.25
N ILE A 576 -11.00 -24.98 -11.18
CA ILE A 576 -10.60 -25.87 -12.29
C ILE A 576 -11.39 -27.19 -12.22
N TYR A 577 -11.44 -27.86 -11.06
CA TYR A 577 -11.93 -29.22 -10.93
C TYR A 577 -13.21 -29.37 -10.12
N GLY A 578 -13.77 -28.27 -9.61
CA GLY A 578 -15.04 -28.24 -8.89
C GLY A 578 -14.94 -28.40 -7.38
N ARG A 579 -16.12 -28.40 -6.73
CA ARG A 579 -16.28 -28.31 -5.28
C ARG A 579 -15.61 -29.44 -4.48
N ASN A 580 -15.75 -30.69 -4.93
CA ASN A 580 -15.27 -31.84 -4.17
C ASN A 580 -13.73 -31.90 -4.11
N THR A 581 -13.06 -31.50 -5.19
CA THR A 581 -11.59 -31.48 -5.24
C THR A 581 -11.02 -30.33 -4.41
N ARG A 582 -11.68 -29.18 -4.38
CA ARG A 582 -11.36 -28.11 -3.42
C ARG A 582 -11.33 -28.62 -1.98
N TYR A 583 -12.39 -29.31 -1.53
CA TYR A 583 -12.45 -29.80 -0.16
C TYR A 583 -11.35 -30.81 0.17
N ALA A 584 -11.03 -31.69 -0.77
CA ALA A 584 -9.91 -32.61 -0.61
C ALA A 584 -8.59 -31.84 -0.42
N ILE A 585 -8.34 -30.81 -1.24
CA ILE A 585 -7.10 -30.03 -1.17
C ILE A 585 -7.03 -29.17 0.09
N ASP A 586 -8.12 -28.51 0.51
CA ASP A 586 -8.16 -27.74 1.76
C ASP A 586 -7.85 -28.64 2.97
N PHE A 587 -8.35 -29.89 2.97
CA PHE A 587 -8.00 -30.89 3.98
C PHE A 587 -6.51 -31.25 3.94
N PHE A 588 -5.96 -31.58 2.76
CA PHE A 588 -4.54 -31.91 2.63
C PHE A 588 -3.62 -30.74 3.00
N GLN A 589 -4.01 -29.50 2.68
CA GLN A 589 -3.27 -28.30 3.05
C GLN A 589 -3.22 -28.14 4.57
N SER A 590 -4.35 -28.40 5.24
CA SER A 590 -4.44 -28.38 6.70
C SER A 590 -3.56 -29.46 7.35
N VAL A 591 -3.54 -30.67 6.77
CA VAL A 591 -2.66 -31.77 7.20
C VAL A 591 -1.18 -31.41 7.04
N GLN A 592 -0.80 -30.80 5.91
CA GLN A 592 0.57 -30.36 5.68
C GLN A 592 1.03 -29.32 6.71
N LEU A 593 0.20 -28.30 6.97
CA LEU A 593 0.51 -27.27 7.95
C LEU A 593 0.65 -27.85 9.37
N PHE A 594 -0.18 -28.82 9.72
CA PHE A 594 -0.06 -29.59 10.96
C PHE A 594 1.26 -30.38 11.05
N CYS A 595 1.64 -31.05 9.96
CA CYS A 595 2.91 -31.77 9.87
C CYS A 595 4.12 -30.84 10.02
N ASN A 596 4.09 -29.64 9.43
CA ASN A 596 5.17 -28.64 9.61
C ASN A 596 5.31 -28.21 11.08
N VAL A 597 4.20 -28.03 11.80
CA VAL A 597 4.23 -27.74 13.24
C VAL A 597 4.86 -28.91 14.02
N ALA A 598 4.57 -30.16 13.66
CA ALA A 598 5.20 -31.32 14.29
C ALA A 598 6.73 -31.37 14.07
N VAL A 599 7.20 -31.02 12.86
CA VAL A 599 8.65 -30.93 12.56
C VAL A 599 9.30 -29.85 13.44
N ILE A 600 8.67 -28.68 13.55
CA ILE A 600 9.15 -27.59 14.40
C ILE A 600 9.21 -28.05 15.85
N ILE A 601 8.23 -28.81 16.33
CA ILE A 601 8.21 -29.32 17.70
C ILE A 601 9.39 -30.25 17.96
N LEU A 602 9.61 -31.23 17.09
CA LEU A 602 10.67 -32.22 17.28
C LEU A 602 12.06 -31.60 17.16
N GLY A 603 12.32 -30.82 16.10
CA GLY A 603 13.65 -30.25 15.83
C GLY A 603 14.10 -29.26 16.91
N ASN A 604 13.17 -28.47 17.46
CA ASN A 604 13.49 -27.53 18.55
C ASN A 604 13.56 -28.20 19.92
N GLY A 605 12.79 -29.27 20.14
CA GLY A 605 12.97 -30.14 21.31
C GLY A 605 14.37 -30.77 21.37
N GLN A 606 14.90 -31.20 20.22
CA GLN A 606 16.30 -31.64 20.09
C GLN A 606 17.29 -30.51 20.40
N GLY A 607 17.07 -29.30 19.88
CA GLY A 607 17.90 -28.14 20.19
C GLY A 607 17.92 -27.81 21.69
N LEU A 608 16.76 -27.88 22.35
CA LEU A 608 16.61 -27.62 23.79
C LEU A 608 17.33 -28.68 24.64
N SER A 609 17.32 -29.96 24.22
CA SER A 609 18.03 -31.03 24.94
C SER A 609 19.56 -30.87 24.86
N GLN A 610 20.08 -30.41 23.72
CA GLN A 610 21.49 -30.08 23.56
C GLN A 610 21.89 -28.87 24.43
N ILE A 611 21.07 -27.80 24.45
CA ILE A 611 21.28 -26.65 25.35
C ILE A 611 21.35 -27.12 26.80
N ALA A 612 20.44 -28.00 27.21
CA ALA A 612 20.39 -28.54 28.57
C ALA A 612 21.50 -29.57 28.88
N LYS A 613 22.37 -29.94 27.93
CA LYS A 613 23.35 -31.04 28.06
C LYS A 613 22.72 -32.35 28.54
N GLY A 614 21.55 -32.70 28.02
CA GLY A 614 20.82 -33.88 28.43
C GLY A 614 20.28 -33.83 29.88
N LYS A 615 20.35 -32.69 30.57
CA LYS A 615 19.70 -32.50 31.88
C LYS A 615 18.21 -32.29 31.69
N GLY A 616 17.41 -33.15 32.31
CA GLY A 616 15.95 -33.14 32.19
C GLY A 616 15.46 -34.19 31.18
N CYS A 617 14.20 -34.59 31.32
CA CYS A 617 13.63 -35.62 30.46
C CYS A 617 13.34 -35.05 29.06
N TYR A 618 13.87 -35.69 28.01
CA TYR A 618 13.70 -35.25 26.62
C TYR A 618 12.23 -35.01 26.20
N THR A 619 11.31 -35.91 26.54
CA THR A 619 9.86 -35.69 26.30
C THR A 619 9.33 -34.39 26.92
N ILE A 620 9.79 -34.03 28.12
CA ILE A 620 9.36 -32.79 28.80
C ILE A 620 9.88 -31.57 28.04
N LEU A 621 11.10 -31.61 27.50
CA LEU A 621 11.66 -30.51 26.72
C LEU A 621 10.87 -30.28 25.43
N ILE A 622 10.45 -31.35 24.75
CA ILE A 622 9.58 -31.27 23.57
C ILE A 622 8.21 -30.69 23.97
N PHE A 623 7.64 -31.14 25.08
CA PHE A 623 6.37 -30.63 25.59
C PHE A 623 6.43 -29.13 25.94
N VAL A 624 7.47 -28.69 26.64
CA VAL A 624 7.70 -27.27 26.97
C VAL A 624 7.73 -26.42 25.72
N TRP A 625 8.39 -26.91 24.67
CA TRP A 625 8.40 -26.23 23.38
C TRP A 625 7.02 -26.20 22.71
N GLY A 626 6.28 -27.30 22.74
CA GLY A 626 4.90 -27.35 22.27
C GLY A 626 3.99 -26.33 22.97
N VAL A 627 4.17 -26.13 24.27
CA VAL A 627 3.47 -25.08 25.05
C VAL A 627 3.87 -23.68 24.59
N ALA A 628 5.15 -23.42 24.37
CA ALA A 628 5.62 -22.12 23.86
C ALA A 628 4.99 -21.80 22.49
N GLY A 629 4.94 -22.80 21.59
CA GLY A 629 4.25 -22.69 20.31
C GLY A 629 2.75 -22.45 20.45
N ALA A 630 2.08 -23.12 21.39
CA ALA A 630 0.66 -22.90 21.68
C ALA A 630 0.37 -21.46 22.16
N ILE A 631 1.25 -20.89 22.99
CA ILE A 631 1.13 -19.49 23.44
C ILE A 631 1.23 -18.52 22.26
N VAL A 632 2.23 -18.70 21.38
CA VAL A 632 2.38 -17.86 20.17
C VAL A 632 1.20 -18.07 19.21
N GLY A 633 0.70 -19.31 19.11
CA GLY A 633 -0.46 -19.67 18.29
C GLY A 633 -1.78 -18.99 18.71
N GLN A 634 -1.87 -18.42 19.92
CA GLN A 634 -3.03 -17.63 20.35
C GLN A 634 -3.11 -16.25 19.66
N ILE A 635 -2.01 -15.76 19.06
CA ILE A 635 -1.98 -14.47 18.39
C ILE A 635 -2.84 -14.54 17.13
N LYS A 636 -4.04 -13.94 17.16
CA LYS A 636 -5.01 -14.03 16.05
C LYS A 636 -4.66 -13.19 14.81
N SER A 637 -3.91 -12.10 14.94
CA SER A 637 -3.63 -11.18 13.82
C SER A 637 -2.13 -11.05 13.54
N LEU A 638 -1.75 -11.18 12.27
CA LEU A 638 -0.37 -11.08 11.78
C LEU A 638 -0.13 -9.79 10.97
N ALA A 639 -0.96 -8.75 11.15
CA ALA A 639 -0.95 -7.53 10.33
C ALA A 639 0.40 -6.76 10.28
N LYS A 640 1.39 -7.10 11.12
CA LYS A 640 2.75 -6.53 11.12
C LYS A 640 3.87 -7.58 11.05
N PHE A 641 3.57 -8.79 10.57
CA PHE A 641 4.50 -9.92 10.57
C PHE A 641 5.74 -9.70 9.68
N GLY A 642 5.67 -8.80 8.68
CA GLY A 642 6.80 -8.54 7.78
C GLY A 642 8.11 -8.12 8.46
N PHE A 643 8.06 -7.42 9.59
CA PHE A 643 9.28 -7.09 10.36
C PHE A 643 9.89 -8.31 11.05
N LEU A 644 9.04 -9.16 11.64
CA LEU A 644 9.47 -10.41 12.29
C LEU A 644 10.04 -11.40 11.27
N ALA A 645 9.42 -11.50 10.10
CA ALA A 645 9.91 -12.30 8.97
C ALA A 645 11.32 -11.87 8.54
N ASN A 646 11.56 -10.56 8.38
CA ASN A 646 12.89 -10.04 8.07
C ASN A 646 13.94 -10.44 9.12
N ALA A 647 13.62 -10.31 10.42
CA ALA A 647 14.53 -10.71 11.49
C ALA A 647 14.85 -12.22 11.47
N ALA A 648 13.85 -13.07 11.22
CA ALA A 648 14.02 -14.53 11.17
C ALA A 648 14.99 -14.96 10.06
N ILE A 649 14.95 -14.31 8.89
CA ILE A 649 15.87 -14.61 7.78
C ILE A 649 17.32 -14.40 8.20
N TRP A 650 17.63 -13.23 8.77
CA TRP A 650 19.01 -12.93 9.16
C TRP A 650 19.50 -13.80 10.32
N MET A 651 18.60 -14.20 11.23
CA MET A 651 18.90 -15.22 12.24
C MET A 651 19.30 -16.55 11.62
N ASN A 652 18.54 -17.04 10.63
CA ASN A 652 18.85 -18.32 9.98
C ASN A 652 20.10 -18.23 9.10
N VAL A 653 20.32 -17.11 8.40
CA VAL A 653 21.56 -16.83 7.65
C VAL A 653 22.77 -16.85 8.60
N PHE A 654 22.66 -16.23 9.77
CA PHE A 654 23.70 -16.30 10.80
C PHE A 654 23.96 -17.73 11.24
N VAL A 655 22.92 -18.51 11.55
CA VAL A 655 23.06 -19.92 11.95
C VAL A 655 23.77 -20.74 10.86
N ILE A 656 23.42 -20.52 9.60
CA ILE A 656 24.06 -21.18 8.45
C ILE A 656 25.55 -20.84 8.37
N ILE A 657 25.90 -19.55 8.42
CA ILE A 657 27.30 -19.10 8.36
C ILE A 657 28.11 -19.61 9.56
N ALA A 658 27.56 -19.49 10.77
CA ALA A 658 28.19 -19.98 12.00
C ALA A 658 28.41 -21.50 11.95
N THR A 659 27.46 -22.25 11.40
CA THR A 659 27.58 -23.70 11.24
C THR A 659 28.68 -24.06 10.24
N MET A 660 28.80 -23.36 9.11
CA MET A 660 29.91 -23.56 8.16
C MET A 660 31.27 -23.27 8.81
N ALA A 661 31.38 -22.14 9.52
CA ALA A 661 32.61 -21.76 10.20
C ALA A 661 33.01 -22.79 11.27
N CYS A 662 32.05 -23.28 12.05
CA CYS A 662 32.28 -24.31 13.05
C CYS A 662 32.64 -25.67 12.42
N ALA A 663 31.98 -26.03 11.31
CA ALA A 663 32.29 -27.26 10.59
C ALA A 663 33.74 -27.28 10.09
N ALA A 664 34.27 -26.13 9.66
CA ALA A 664 35.66 -25.99 9.24
C ALA A 664 36.67 -25.91 10.41
N ALA A 665 36.25 -25.35 11.56
CA ALA A 665 37.13 -25.11 12.70
C ALA A 665 37.24 -26.27 13.68
N PHE A 666 36.22 -27.15 13.76
CA PHE A 666 36.13 -28.21 14.77
C PHE A 666 35.88 -29.58 14.15
N LEU A 667 36.32 -30.63 14.86
CA LEU A 667 36.06 -32.02 14.48
C LEU A 667 34.55 -32.34 14.55
N PRO A 668 34.10 -33.39 13.83
CA PRO A 668 32.71 -33.82 13.89
C PRO A 668 32.22 -34.19 15.29
N ASN A 669 30.94 -33.96 15.54
CA ASN A 669 30.30 -34.45 16.75
C ASN A 669 29.99 -35.96 16.63
N TYR A 670 31.00 -36.79 16.89
CA TYR A 670 30.89 -38.25 16.80
C TYR A 670 29.80 -38.84 17.70
N THR A 671 29.60 -38.26 18.89
CA THR A 671 28.58 -38.75 19.82
C THR A 671 27.16 -38.58 19.28
N ALA A 672 26.88 -37.41 18.71
CA ALA A 672 25.59 -37.14 18.10
C ALA A 672 25.41 -37.91 16.79
N ALA A 673 26.46 -38.02 15.95
CA ALA A 673 26.41 -38.79 14.70
C ALA A 673 26.17 -40.29 14.92
N PHE A 674 26.73 -40.86 15.99
CA PHE A 674 26.44 -42.23 16.40
C PHE A 674 24.98 -42.37 16.89
N GLY A 675 24.48 -41.40 17.68
CA GLY A 675 23.11 -41.39 18.19
C GLY A 675 22.04 -41.31 17.10
N THR A 676 22.30 -40.59 16.00
CA THR A 676 21.34 -40.40 14.91
C THR A 676 21.47 -41.42 13.79
N SER A 677 22.71 -41.75 13.39
CA SER A 677 23.00 -42.49 12.16
C SER A 677 23.82 -43.76 12.40
N GLY A 678 24.17 -44.07 13.65
CA GLY A 678 24.96 -45.26 14.00
C GLY A 678 26.42 -45.23 13.50
N VAL A 679 26.89 -44.08 13.01
CA VAL A 679 28.24 -43.96 12.44
C VAL A 679 29.26 -43.86 13.57
N THR A 680 30.24 -44.77 13.59
CA THR A 680 31.31 -44.80 14.57
C THR A 680 32.39 -43.76 14.27
N GLU A 681 33.09 -43.30 15.32
CA GLU A 681 34.20 -42.35 15.20
C GLU A 681 35.26 -42.82 14.18
N GLY A 682 35.73 -41.88 13.36
CA GLY A 682 36.68 -42.16 12.29
C GLY A 682 37.01 -40.91 11.45
N PRO A 683 37.86 -41.07 10.42
CA PRO A 683 38.20 -39.98 9.51
C PRO A 683 36.98 -39.53 8.72
N VAL A 684 36.94 -38.24 8.38
CA VAL A 684 35.92 -37.67 7.50
C VAL A 684 36.10 -38.23 6.10
N ILE A 685 35.03 -38.83 5.56
CA ILE A 685 34.99 -39.42 4.22
C ILE A 685 33.95 -38.66 3.41
N THR A 686 34.41 -38.04 2.33
CA THR A 686 33.52 -37.42 1.33
C THR A 686 33.62 -38.18 0.02
N LYS A 687 32.47 -38.49 -0.58
CA LYS A 687 32.39 -39.16 -1.88
C LYS A 687 31.81 -38.22 -2.94
N VAL A 688 32.35 -38.34 -4.16
CA VAL A 688 31.82 -37.67 -5.36
C VAL A 688 30.41 -38.17 -5.67
N VAL A 689 30.22 -39.48 -5.58
CA VAL A 689 28.94 -40.18 -5.71
C VAL A 689 28.86 -41.16 -4.57
N VAL A 690 27.81 -41.06 -3.74
CA VAL A 690 27.49 -42.10 -2.77
C VAL A 690 26.56 -43.08 -3.50
N SER A 691 27.12 -44.17 -4.00
CA SER A 691 26.37 -45.29 -4.57
C SER A 691 26.40 -46.47 -3.61
N GLY A 692 25.29 -47.21 -3.57
CA GLY A 692 25.20 -48.48 -2.85
C GLY A 692 24.28 -49.44 -3.59
N ALA A 693 24.62 -50.72 -3.56
CA ALA A 693 23.76 -51.78 -4.05
C ALA A 693 22.89 -52.31 -2.90
N GLY A 694 21.61 -52.55 -3.15
CA GLY A 694 20.67 -53.08 -2.17
C GLY A 694 19.55 -52.13 -1.78
N SER A 695 18.56 -52.66 -1.08
CA SER A 695 17.32 -51.95 -0.73
C SER A 695 17.54 -50.80 0.25
N GLU A 696 18.49 -50.92 1.18
CA GLU A 696 18.77 -49.91 2.20
C GLU A 696 19.44 -48.65 1.62
N ALA A 697 20.46 -48.81 0.78
CA ALA A 697 21.11 -47.69 0.11
C ALA A 697 20.13 -46.90 -0.77
N PHE A 698 19.26 -47.61 -1.49
CA PHE A 698 18.21 -46.98 -2.30
C PHE A 698 17.20 -46.21 -1.44
N GLN A 699 16.81 -46.75 -0.27
CA GLN A 699 15.93 -46.06 0.68
C GLN A 699 16.56 -44.77 1.21
N ASN A 700 17.83 -44.81 1.60
CA ASN A 700 18.53 -43.63 2.14
C ASN A 700 18.66 -42.52 1.09
N GLN A 701 19.00 -42.87 -0.15
CA GLN A 701 19.04 -41.92 -1.27
C GLN A 701 17.67 -41.29 -1.56
N LEU A 702 16.59 -42.07 -1.52
CA LEU A 702 15.24 -41.54 -1.68
C LEU A 702 14.83 -40.62 -0.52
N ASN A 703 15.18 -40.96 0.72
CA ASN A 703 14.95 -40.09 1.88
C ASN A 703 15.75 -38.79 1.76
N ALA A 704 16.97 -38.84 1.26
CA ALA A 704 17.78 -37.66 0.97
C ALA A 704 17.11 -36.77 -0.09
N CYS A 705 16.58 -37.36 -1.17
CA CYS A 705 15.77 -36.63 -2.15
C CYS A 705 14.55 -35.96 -1.49
N MET A 706 13.86 -36.63 -0.56
CA MET A 706 12.72 -36.02 0.14
C MET A 706 13.13 -34.89 1.08
N ASN A 707 14.34 -34.93 1.65
CA ASN A 707 14.90 -33.81 2.42
C ASN A 707 15.24 -32.60 1.52
N ILE A 708 15.67 -32.84 0.27
CA ILE A 708 15.82 -31.78 -0.75
C ILE A 708 14.46 -31.17 -1.08
N VAL A 709 13.45 -32.01 -1.34
CA VAL A 709 12.07 -31.57 -1.61
C VAL A 709 11.52 -30.73 -0.46
N TYR A 710 11.73 -31.17 0.78
CA TYR A 710 11.34 -30.42 1.97
C TYR A 710 12.01 -29.03 2.00
N SER A 711 13.28 -28.94 1.59
CA SER A 711 14.04 -27.68 1.56
C SER A 711 13.50 -26.63 0.59
N TYR A 712 12.66 -27.01 -0.38
CA TYR A 712 11.97 -26.10 -1.30
C TYR A 712 10.46 -25.99 -1.05
N GLY A 713 9.97 -26.59 0.05
CA GLY A 713 8.56 -26.67 0.36
C GLY A 713 7.96 -25.36 0.85
N GLY A 714 7.44 -24.54 -0.08
CA GLY A 714 6.73 -23.28 0.27
C GLY A 714 5.63 -22.86 -0.71
N ALA A 715 5.44 -23.57 -1.82
CA ALA A 715 4.45 -23.20 -2.84
C ALA A 715 3.00 -23.20 -2.31
N LEU A 716 2.75 -23.91 -1.21
CA LEU A 716 1.42 -24.07 -0.61
C LEU A 716 0.79 -22.73 -0.17
N VAL A 717 1.60 -21.72 0.16
CA VAL A 717 1.15 -20.39 0.65
C VAL A 717 1.26 -19.29 -0.40
N PHE A 718 1.66 -19.61 -1.64
CA PHE A 718 1.89 -18.59 -2.67
C PHE A 718 0.60 -17.87 -3.07
N ILE A 719 -0.54 -18.55 -3.05
CA ILE A 719 -1.84 -17.95 -3.37
C ILE A 719 -2.20 -16.91 -2.31
N GLU A 720 -2.00 -17.23 -1.05
CA GLU A 720 -2.21 -16.36 0.12
C GLU A 720 -1.31 -15.13 0.03
N PHE A 721 -0.02 -15.30 -0.31
CA PHE A 721 0.90 -14.19 -0.49
C PHE A 721 0.47 -13.27 -1.64
N MET A 722 0.06 -13.84 -2.79
CA MET A 722 -0.44 -13.06 -3.93
C MET A 722 -1.76 -12.34 -3.61
N ALA A 723 -2.64 -12.95 -2.80
CA ALA A 723 -3.89 -12.36 -2.36
C ALA A 723 -3.70 -11.10 -1.50
N GLU A 724 -2.56 -10.99 -0.79
CA GLU A 724 -2.17 -9.83 0.01
C GLU A 724 -1.34 -8.78 -0.75
N MET A 725 -0.94 -9.05 -1.99
CA MET A 725 -0.12 -8.11 -2.77
C MET A 725 -0.94 -6.96 -3.34
N LYS A 726 -0.39 -5.73 -3.24
CA LYS A 726 -0.91 -4.54 -3.93
C LYS A 726 -1.04 -4.77 -5.44
N ARG A 727 -0.02 -5.38 -6.03
CA ARG A 727 0.08 -5.66 -7.46
C ARG A 727 0.61 -7.08 -7.70
N PRO A 728 -0.27 -8.07 -7.88
CA PRO A 728 0.13 -9.47 -8.07
C PRO A 728 1.00 -9.70 -9.32
N TRP A 729 0.99 -8.80 -10.31
CA TRP A 729 1.91 -8.83 -11.46
C TRP A 729 3.39 -8.82 -11.08
N ASP A 730 3.74 -8.25 -9.93
CA ASP A 730 5.13 -8.15 -9.49
C ASP A 730 5.59 -9.36 -8.65
N PHE A 731 4.73 -10.36 -8.42
CA PHE A 731 5.03 -11.54 -7.59
C PHE A 731 6.28 -12.29 -8.05
N TRP A 732 6.41 -12.50 -9.37
CA TRP A 732 7.54 -13.25 -9.95
C TRP A 732 8.91 -12.65 -9.58
N LYS A 733 8.98 -11.33 -9.36
CA LYS A 733 10.22 -10.64 -8.95
C LYS A 733 10.65 -11.10 -7.56
N GLY A 734 9.72 -11.05 -6.60
CA GLY A 734 9.95 -11.49 -5.23
C GLY A 734 10.29 -12.97 -5.16
N MET A 735 9.52 -13.80 -5.88
CA MET A 735 9.74 -15.25 -5.96
C MET A 735 11.11 -15.60 -6.59
N ALA A 736 11.48 -15.00 -7.72
CA ALA A 736 12.75 -15.29 -8.37
C ALA A 736 13.96 -14.87 -7.51
N CYS A 737 13.90 -13.71 -6.87
CA CYS A 737 14.93 -13.26 -5.92
C CYS A 737 15.04 -14.21 -4.72
N ALA A 738 13.91 -14.62 -4.13
CA ALA A 738 13.90 -15.51 -2.98
C ALA A 738 14.47 -16.89 -3.36
N GLN A 739 14.03 -17.46 -4.48
CA GLN A 739 14.47 -18.76 -4.94
C GLN A 739 15.97 -18.79 -5.25
N LEU A 740 16.50 -17.75 -5.93
CA LEU A 740 17.93 -17.64 -6.20
C LEU A 740 18.73 -17.53 -4.89
N PHE A 741 18.26 -16.71 -3.96
CA PHE A 741 18.90 -16.54 -2.65
C PHE A 741 18.95 -17.85 -1.85
N ILE A 742 17.82 -18.55 -1.75
CA ILE A 742 17.72 -19.85 -1.03
C ILE A 742 18.60 -20.90 -1.70
N PHE A 743 18.51 -21.03 -3.04
CA PHE A 743 19.32 -21.98 -3.79
C PHE A 743 20.81 -21.79 -3.54
N SER A 744 21.31 -20.56 -3.70
CA SER A 744 22.72 -20.24 -3.52
C SER A 744 23.19 -20.50 -2.08
N LEU A 745 22.40 -20.08 -1.09
CA LEU A 745 22.75 -20.23 0.31
C LEU A 745 22.78 -21.70 0.74
N TYR A 746 21.74 -22.48 0.43
CA TYR A 746 21.64 -23.88 0.83
C TYR A 746 22.63 -24.77 0.10
N LEU A 747 22.88 -24.53 -1.19
CA LEU A 747 23.86 -25.33 -1.93
C LEU A 747 25.28 -25.06 -1.40
N LEU A 748 25.65 -23.79 -1.20
CA LEU A 748 26.94 -23.45 -0.59
C LEU A 748 27.07 -24.09 0.79
N PHE A 749 26.06 -23.93 1.62
CA PHE A 749 26.00 -24.47 2.97
C PHE A 749 26.17 -26.00 3.00
N ALA A 750 25.43 -26.71 2.14
CA ALA A 750 25.48 -28.15 2.05
C ALA A 750 26.84 -28.66 1.57
N MET A 751 27.45 -28.00 0.58
CA MET A 751 28.77 -28.38 0.06
C MET A 751 29.87 -28.15 1.10
N VAL A 752 29.87 -27.01 1.79
CA VAL A 752 30.89 -26.68 2.80
C VAL A 752 30.80 -27.62 4.01
N VAL A 753 29.59 -27.82 4.56
CA VAL A 753 29.42 -28.70 5.72
C VAL A 753 29.77 -30.15 5.35
N TYR A 754 29.32 -30.65 4.20
CA TYR A 754 29.69 -32.00 3.75
C TYR A 754 31.19 -32.15 3.52
N HIS A 755 31.88 -31.12 2.99
CA HIS A 755 33.33 -31.16 2.80
C HIS A 755 34.09 -31.42 4.09
N TYR A 756 33.71 -30.76 5.18
CA TYR A 756 34.42 -30.88 6.46
C TYR A 756 33.88 -31.99 7.38
N GLN A 757 32.63 -32.42 7.20
CA GLN A 757 31.97 -33.35 8.13
C GLN A 757 31.64 -34.70 7.50
N GLY A 758 31.56 -34.80 6.17
CA GLY A 758 31.37 -36.05 5.43
C GLY A 758 30.16 -36.86 5.90
N GLN A 759 30.38 -38.12 6.23
CA GLN A 759 29.36 -39.05 6.73
C GLN A 759 28.82 -38.71 8.13
N PHE A 760 29.42 -37.76 8.85
CA PHE A 760 29.02 -37.37 10.21
C PHE A 760 28.02 -36.21 10.24
N VAL A 761 27.54 -35.76 9.08
CA VAL A 761 26.55 -34.69 9.01
C VAL A 761 25.23 -35.15 9.64
N ILE A 762 24.69 -34.30 10.51
CA ILE A 762 23.43 -34.52 11.23
C ILE A 762 22.34 -33.64 10.61
N ASN A 763 21.07 -34.06 10.73
CA ASN A 763 19.93 -33.23 10.36
C ASN A 763 19.12 -32.86 11.63
N PRO A 764 18.96 -31.56 11.97
CA PRO A 764 19.52 -30.37 11.32
C PRO A 764 21.04 -30.18 11.52
N ALA A 765 21.74 -29.63 10.52
CA ALA A 765 23.22 -29.59 10.51
C ALA A 765 23.85 -28.75 11.63
N ASN A 766 23.18 -27.70 12.12
CA ASN A 766 23.68 -26.89 13.23
C ASN A 766 23.77 -27.69 14.55
N GLN A 767 23.00 -28.77 14.69
CA GLN A 767 23.05 -29.64 15.87
C GLN A 767 24.30 -30.54 15.89
N GLY A 768 24.97 -30.69 14.74
CA GLY A 768 26.23 -31.44 14.59
C GLY A 768 27.49 -30.67 15.03
N ILE A 769 27.37 -29.44 15.50
CA ILE A 769 28.51 -28.66 16.01
C ILE A 769 29.04 -29.32 17.30
N SER A 770 30.34 -29.65 17.33
CA SER A 770 30.99 -30.29 18.49
C SER A 770 31.32 -29.30 19.61
N ASN A 771 31.60 -28.03 19.28
CA ASN A 771 31.82 -26.99 20.27
C ASN A 771 30.50 -26.60 20.96
N TYR A 772 30.38 -26.92 22.25
CA TYR A 772 29.15 -26.67 23.02
C TYR A 772 28.72 -25.20 23.04
N GLY A 773 29.65 -24.24 23.09
CA GLY A 773 29.32 -22.81 23.13
C GLY A 773 28.66 -22.35 21.82
N TRP A 774 29.24 -22.71 20.69
CA TRP A 774 28.68 -22.41 19.38
C TRP A 774 27.40 -23.21 19.08
N GLN A 775 27.35 -24.49 19.45
CA GLN A 775 26.14 -25.32 19.35
C GLN A 775 24.97 -24.70 20.14
N THR A 776 25.23 -24.26 21.37
CA THR A 776 24.22 -23.59 22.20
C THR A 776 23.76 -22.28 21.56
N THR A 777 24.71 -21.48 21.06
CA THR A 777 24.40 -20.19 20.41
C THR A 777 23.52 -20.37 19.18
N THR A 778 23.87 -21.29 18.29
CA THR A 778 23.08 -21.55 17.08
C THR A 778 21.72 -22.16 17.42
N ASN A 779 21.63 -23.05 18.40
CA ASN A 779 20.36 -23.60 18.86
C ASN A 779 19.44 -22.53 19.47
N VAL A 780 19.96 -21.61 20.29
CA VAL A 780 19.17 -20.50 20.87
C VAL A 780 18.61 -19.59 19.78
N ILE A 781 19.43 -19.21 18.80
CA ILE A 781 18.98 -18.36 17.69
C ILE A 781 17.95 -19.09 16.83
N ASN A 782 18.18 -20.38 16.55
CA ASN A 782 17.24 -21.21 15.80
C ASN A 782 15.90 -21.36 16.54
N LEU A 783 15.89 -21.47 17.88
CA LEU A 783 14.65 -21.46 18.68
C LEU A 783 13.87 -20.15 18.45
N VAL A 784 14.53 -18.99 18.53
CA VAL A 784 13.84 -17.70 18.33
C VAL A 784 13.24 -17.61 16.92
N SER A 785 14.02 -17.98 15.89
CA SER A 785 13.54 -18.04 14.51
C SER A 785 12.38 -19.02 14.32
N ALA A 786 12.45 -20.20 14.97
CA ALA A 786 11.41 -21.21 14.90
C ALA A 786 10.12 -20.81 15.62
N LEU A 787 10.16 -19.96 16.65
CA LEU A 787 8.93 -19.39 17.25
C LEU A 787 8.21 -18.45 16.27
N ILE A 788 8.96 -17.70 15.47
CA ILE A 788 8.40 -16.84 14.43
C ILE A 788 7.72 -17.70 13.37
N ALA A 789 8.38 -18.76 12.90
CA ALA A 789 7.80 -19.73 11.96
C ALA A 789 6.60 -20.49 12.56
N ALA A 790 6.65 -20.88 13.85
CA ALA A 790 5.55 -21.49 14.57
C ALA A 790 4.31 -20.60 14.63
N GLY A 791 4.50 -19.28 14.82
CA GLY A 791 3.42 -18.30 14.76
C GLY A 791 2.78 -18.23 13.37
N LEU A 792 3.56 -18.37 12.30
CA LEU A 792 3.06 -18.40 10.93
C LEU A 792 2.26 -19.68 10.66
N TYR A 793 2.90 -20.85 10.76
CA TYR A 793 2.27 -22.13 10.42
C TYR A 793 1.18 -22.55 11.39
N GLY A 794 1.39 -22.32 12.69
CA GLY A 794 0.39 -22.61 13.72
C GLY A 794 -0.87 -21.79 13.49
N ASN A 795 -0.76 -20.47 13.34
CA ASN A 795 -1.94 -19.63 13.18
C ASN A 795 -2.65 -19.83 11.84
N VAL A 796 -1.90 -19.89 10.73
CA VAL A 796 -2.48 -20.11 9.40
C VAL A 796 -3.06 -21.53 9.29
N GLY A 797 -2.34 -22.54 9.78
CA GLY A 797 -2.79 -23.93 9.80
C GLY A 797 -4.04 -24.15 10.62
N ILE A 798 -4.11 -23.60 11.84
CA ILE A 798 -5.29 -23.74 12.71
C ILE A 798 -6.49 -23.00 12.11
N LYS A 799 -6.30 -21.81 11.52
CA LYS A 799 -7.37 -21.09 10.81
C LYS A 799 -7.88 -21.87 9.62
N CYS A 800 -6.98 -22.37 8.76
CA CYS A 800 -7.35 -23.16 7.59
C CYS A 800 -8.12 -24.43 8.02
N LEU A 801 -7.63 -25.13 9.05
CA LEU A 801 -8.31 -26.30 9.60
C LEU A 801 -9.70 -25.95 10.15
N TYR A 802 -9.80 -24.86 10.92
CA TYR A 802 -11.07 -24.41 11.50
C TYR A 802 -12.07 -24.01 10.41
N SER A 803 -11.66 -23.14 9.48
CA SER A 803 -12.54 -22.63 8.43
C SER A 803 -12.97 -23.72 7.45
N SER A 804 -12.06 -24.61 7.08
CA SER A 804 -12.30 -25.62 6.05
C SER A 804 -13.06 -26.83 6.58
N ILE A 805 -12.79 -27.27 7.81
CA ILE A 805 -13.42 -28.45 8.42
C ILE A 805 -14.52 -28.05 9.38
N PHE A 806 -14.21 -27.30 10.43
CA PHE A 806 -15.16 -27.10 11.52
C PHE A 806 -16.28 -26.13 11.17
N GLU A 807 -15.94 -24.96 10.65
CA GLU A 807 -16.91 -23.94 10.25
C GLU A 807 -17.76 -24.39 9.06
N ARG A 808 -17.14 -24.96 8.02
CA ARG A 808 -17.86 -25.35 6.79
C ARG A 808 -18.51 -26.73 6.85
N PHE A 809 -17.80 -27.77 7.30
CA PHE A 809 -18.33 -29.14 7.30
C PHE A 809 -19.20 -29.40 8.52
N PHE A 810 -18.74 -29.01 9.71
CA PHE A 810 -19.49 -29.20 10.96
C PHE A 810 -20.40 -28.03 11.34
N LYS A 811 -20.45 -26.96 10.52
CA LYS A 811 -21.26 -25.74 10.76
C LYS A 811 -20.98 -25.09 12.12
N TRP A 812 -19.73 -25.12 12.56
CA TRP A 812 -19.30 -24.44 13.78
C TRP A 812 -19.36 -22.92 13.59
N PRO A 813 -19.54 -22.16 14.69
CA PRO A 813 -19.70 -20.72 14.62
C PRO A 813 -18.41 -20.03 14.14
N SER A 814 -18.54 -18.95 13.39
CA SER A 814 -17.39 -18.18 12.91
C SER A 814 -16.44 -17.75 14.04
N LEU A 815 -15.13 -17.73 13.75
CA LEU A 815 -14.06 -17.31 14.67
C LEU A 815 -14.22 -15.88 15.20
N ASN A 816 -15.11 -15.08 14.60
CA ASN A 816 -15.38 -13.71 15.01
C ASN A 816 -16.53 -13.60 16.02
N SER A 817 -17.33 -14.65 16.18
CA SER A 817 -18.34 -14.73 17.22
C SER A 817 -17.71 -14.85 18.62
N LYS A 818 -18.41 -14.37 19.67
CA LYS A 818 -17.92 -14.50 21.06
C LYS A 818 -17.66 -15.95 21.44
N PHE A 819 -18.53 -16.86 20.99
CA PHE A 819 -18.42 -18.29 21.23
C PHE A 819 -17.30 -18.93 20.40
N GLY A 820 -17.16 -18.57 19.13
CA GLY A 820 -16.05 -18.98 18.28
C GLY A 820 -14.67 -18.56 18.82
N ARG A 821 -14.57 -17.39 19.48
CA ARG A 821 -13.33 -16.98 20.17
C ARG A 821 -12.94 -17.88 21.33
N TRP A 822 -13.91 -18.39 22.09
CA TRP A 822 -13.63 -19.33 23.17
C TRP A 822 -13.22 -20.70 22.63
N ILE A 823 -13.94 -21.19 21.60
CA ILE A 823 -13.60 -22.42 20.89
C ILE A 823 -12.18 -22.34 20.32
N TRP A 824 -11.80 -21.20 19.72
CA TRP A 824 -10.47 -20.97 19.19
C TRP A 824 -9.37 -21.22 20.23
N THR A 825 -9.48 -20.65 21.43
CA THR A 825 -8.48 -20.82 22.48
C THR A 825 -8.28 -22.30 22.86
N VAL A 826 -9.38 -23.03 23.03
CA VAL A 826 -9.34 -24.47 23.33
C VAL A 826 -8.77 -25.26 22.15
N PHE A 827 -9.20 -24.92 20.94
CA PHE A 827 -8.81 -25.60 19.71
C PHE A 827 -7.30 -25.47 19.42
N VAL A 828 -6.72 -24.28 19.65
CA VAL A 828 -5.27 -24.07 19.57
C VAL A 828 -4.52 -25.01 20.53
N CYS A 829 -4.94 -25.09 21.79
CA CYS A 829 -4.30 -25.98 22.77
C CYS A 829 -4.40 -27.46 22.35
N VAL A 830 -5.56 -27.89 21.86
CA VAL A 830 -5.76 -29.27 21.35
C VAL A 830 -4.88 -29.54 20.14
N TYR A 831 -4.82 -28.61 19.18
CA TYR A 831 -4.01 -28.74 17.97
C TYR A 831 -2.52 -28.95 18.30
N TRP A 832 -1.96 -28.12 19.18
CA TRP A 832 -0.56 -28.24 19.61
C TRP A 832 -0.31 -29.50 20.43
N ALA A 833 -1.27 -29.94 21.25
CA ALA A 833 -1.16 -31.19 22.00
C ALA A 833 -1.12 -32.42 21.07
N ILE A 834 -1.98 -32.46 20.04
CA ILE A 834 -1.97 -33.54 19.06
C ILE A 834 -0.69 -33.49 18.23
N ALA A 835 -0.22 -32.29 17.84
CA ALA A 835 1.03 -32.12 17.12
C ALA A 835 2.24 -32.61 17.95
N PHE A 836 2.25 -32.36 19.26
CA PHE A 836 3.24 -32.91 20.18
C PHE A 836 3.22 -34.44 20.19
N VAL A 837 2.05 -35.06 20.35
CA VAL A 837 1.92 -36.53 20.38
C VAL A 837 2.41 -37.13 19.05
N PHE A 838 2.01 -36.54 17.93
CA PHE A 838 2.43 -36.97 16.59
C PHE A 838 3.94 -36.83 16.39
N ALA A 839 4.52 -35.67 16.74
CA ALA A 839 5.96 -35.42 16.65
C ALA A 839 6.76 -36.40 17.52
N ALA A 840 6.29 -36.65 18.76
CA ALA A 840 7.02 -37.48 19.71
C ALA A 840 6.93 -38.98 19.38
N ALA A 841 5.91 -39.41 18.64
CA ALA A 841 5.73 -40.80 18.21
C ALA A 841 6.76 -41.23 17.17
N ILE A 842 7.36 -40.30 16.42
CA ILE A 842 8.31 -40.63 15.35
C ILE A 842 9.75 -40.67 15.90
N PRO A 843 10.53 -41.74 15.64
CA PRO A 843 11.81 -41.96 16.34
C PRO A 843 12.92 -40.96 16.02
N ASN A 844 12.96 -40.43 14.79
CA ASN A 844 14.02 -39.53 14.37
C ASN A 844 13.49 -38.41 13.46
N PHE A 845 14.23 -37.29 13.45
CA PHE A 845 13.85 -36.07 12.73
C PHE A 845 13.91 -36.23 11.20
N SER A 846 14.95 -36.89 10.68
CA SER A 846 15.13 -37.06 9.23
C SER A 846 14.01 -37.87 8.58
N SER A 847 13.55 -38.95 9.22
CA SER A 847 12.44 -39.77 8.77
C SER A 847 11.10 -39.05 8.87
N LEU A 848 10.92 -38.17 9.87
CA LEU A 848 9.74 -37.29 9.95
C LEU A 848 9.72 -36.33 8.75
N VAL A 849 10.85 -35.66 8.50
CA VAL A 849 11.02 -34.71 7.38
C VAL A 849 10.83 -35.40 6.03
N SER A 850 11.41 -36.59 5.83
CA SER A 850 11.27 -37.32 4.56
C SER A 850 9.84 -37.80 4.31
N LEU A 851 9.15 -38.28 5.35
CA LEU A 851 7.75 -38.70 5.26
C LEU A 851 6.84 -37.52 4.89
N ILE A 852 6.99 -36.39 5.59
CA ILE A 852 6.21 -35.18 5.31
C ILE A 852 6.56 -34.61 3.94
N GLY A 853 7.84 -34.66 3.56
CA GLY A 853 8.34 -34.34 2.24
C GLY A 853 7.57 -35.07 1.14
N ALA A 854 7.43 -36.40 1.28
CA ALA A 854 6.78 -37.24 0.28
C ALA A 854 5.24 -37.13 0.26
N VAL A 855 4.61 -37.17 1.43
CA VAL A 855 3.14 -37.23 1.57
C VAL A 855 2.49 -35.87 1.31
N CYS A 856 3.13 -34.79 1.77
CA CYS A 856 2.53 -33.46 1.77
C CYS A 856 3.26 -32.51 0.82
N ILE A 857 4.53 -32.20 1.12
CA ILE A 857 5.24 -31.09 0.47
C ILE A 857 5.42 -31.30 -1.03
N LEU A 858 5.75 -32.52 -1.45
CA LEU A 858 5.91 -32.84 -2.87
C LEU A 858 4.60 -32.56 -3.64
N GLN A 859 3.46 -32.80 -3.00
CA GLN A 859 2.15 -32.65 -3.64
C GLN A 859 1.88 -31.19 -3.97
N PHE A 860 2.00 -30.28 -3.00
CA PHE A 860 1.73 -28.87 -3.20
C PHE A 860 2.82 -28.14 -4.01
N SER A 861 4.05 -28.63 -3.98
CA SER A 861 5.18 -27.95 -4.64
C SER A 861 5.43 -28.44 -6.06
N TYR A 862 5.05 -29.67 -6.39
CA TYR A 862 5.35 -30.29 -7.69
C TYR A 862 4.13 -30.97 -8.33
N THR A 863 3.43 -31.85 -7.61
CA THR A 863 2.37 -32.68 -8.22
C THR A 863 1.12 -31.88 -8.60
N PHE A 864 0.55 -31.13 -7.66
CA PHE A 864 -0.65 -30.33 -7.87
C PHE A 864 -0.44 -29.22 -8.90
N PRO A 865 0.64 -28.43 -8.88
CA PRO A 865 0.89 -27.40 -9.90
C PRO A 865 0.81 -27.94 -11.34
N PHE A 866 1.40 -29.10 -11.62
CA PHE A 866 1.37 -29.69 -12.96
C PHE A 866 -0.01 -30.15 -13.38
N ILE A 867 -0.73 -30.89 -12.52
CA ILE A 867 -2.07 -31.36 -12.88
C ILE A 867 -3.04 -30.19 -13.01
N MET A 868 -2.98 -29.20 -12.10
CA MET A 868 -3.79 -27.98 -12.21
C MET A 868 -3.53 -27.24 -13.51
N GLN A 869 -2.26 -27.07 -13.90
CA GLN A 869 -1.92 -26.39 -15.15
C GLN A 869 -2.45 -27.16 -16.36
N PHE A 870 -2.30 -28.50 -16.35
CA PHE A 870 -2.87 -29.36 -17.39
C PHE A 870 -4.40 -29.18 -17.47
N GLY A 871 -5.12 -29.30 -16.37
CA GLY A 871 -6.58 -29.12 -16.35
C GLY A 871 -7.00 -27.74 -16.84
N PHE A 872 -6.30 -26.70 -16.38
CA PHE A 872 -6.57 -25.32 -16.76
C PHE A 872 -6.32 -25.06 -18.25
N ASP A 873 -5.21 -25.56 -18.82
CA ASP A 873 -4.92 -25.41 -20.25
C ASP A 873 -5.89 -26.21 -21.13
N ILE A 874 -6.35 -27.38 -20.68
CA ILE A 874 -7.41 -28.14 -21.37
C ILE A 874 -8.71 -27.35 -21.39
N GLN A 875 -9.09 -26.73 -20.28
CA GLN A 875 -10.29 -25.90 -20.20
C GLN A 875 -10.18 -24.66 -21.08
N LEU A 876 -9.07 -23.92 -21.02
CA LEU A 876 -8.82 -22.76 -21.89
C LEU A 876 -8.79 -23.13 -23.37
N GLY A 877 -8.12 -24.23 -23.73
CA GLY A 877 -8.08 -24.71 -25.11
C GLY A 877 -9.45 -25.13 -25.62
N ALA A 878 -10.32 -25.67 -24.75
CA ALA A 878 -11.68 -26.05 -25.12
C ALA A 878 -12.57 -24.85 -25.44
N LEU A 879 -12.29 -23.68 -24.83
CA LEU A 879 -12.97 -22.42 -25.13
C LEU A 879 -12.65 -21.90 -26.54
N VAL A 880 -11.54 -22.32 -27.15
CA VAL A 880 -11.19 -21.92 -28.51
C VAL A 880 -12.23 -22.49 -29.47
N GLY A 881 -13.09 -21.63 -30.00
CA GLY A 881 -14.21 -21.98 -30.87
C GLY A 881 -15.57 -21.96 -30.18
N ASP A 882 -15.65 -21.95 -28.85
CA ASP A 882 -16.91 -21.61 -28.15
C ASP A 882 -17.25 -20.12 -28.43
N GLY A 883 -18.54 -19.75 -28.34
CA GLY A 883 -18.98 -18.36 -28.52
C GLY A 883 -18.54 -17.47 -27.35
N GLU A 884 -18.47 -16.15 -27.57
CA GLU A 884 -18.12 -15.20 -26.51
C GLU A 884 -19.04 -15.33 -25.30
N TYR A 885 -18.49 -15.14 -24.09
CA TYR A 885 -19.26 -15.18 -22.86
C TYR A 885 -20.15 -13.93 -22.76
N ASP A 886 -21.47 -14.14 -22.67
CA ASP A 886 -22.42 -13.06 -22.43
C ASP A 886 -22.47 -12.75 -20.93
N HIS A 887 -21.76 -11.69 -20.54
CA HIS A 887 -21.66 -11.23 -19.15
C HIS A 887 -22.98 -10.63 -18.60
N ILE A 888 -23.90 -10.18 -19.47
CA ILE A 888 -25.17 -9.57 -19.07
C ILE A 888 -26.16 -10.67 -18.70
N ASN A 889 -26.32 -11.66 -19.59
CA ASN A 889 -27.27 -12.76 -19.37
C ASN A 889 -26.65 -13.96 -18.64
N LYS A 890 -25.33 -13.92 -18.37
CA LYS A 890 -24.53 -15.02 -17.79
C LYS A 890 -24.61 -16.32 -18.61
N ILE A 891 -24.70 -16.20 -19.93
CA ILE A 891 -24.85 -17.34 -20.84
C ILE A 891 -23.49 -17.73 -21.41
N THR A 892 -23.14 -19.01 -21.29
CA THR A 892 -21.96 -19.61 -21.95
C THR A 892 -22.37 -20.31 -23.24
N HIS A 893 -21.87 -19.85 -24.38
CA HIS A 893 -22.14 -20.45 -25.68
C HIS A 893 -21.18 -21.59 -26.02
N ARG A 894 -21.40 -22.77 -25.42
CA ARG A 894 -20.54 -23.94 -25.64
C ARG A 894 -21.00 -24.80 -26.81
N ILE A 895 -20.09 -25.17 -27.72
CA ILE A 895 -20.39 -26.04 -28.87
C ILE A 895 -20.59 -27.51 -28.43
N ASP A 896 -19.85 -27.92 -27.40
CA ASP A 896 -19.84 -29.28 -26.87
C ASP A 896 -19.70 -29.30 -25.35
N THR A 897 -20.05 -30.42 -24.72
CA THR A 897 -19.96 -30.58 -23.27
C THR A 897 -18.78 -31.48 -22.88
N TRP A 898 -18.40 -31.51 -21.59
CA TRP A 898 -17.35 -32.40 -21.08
C TRP A 898 -17.66 -33.90 -21.22
N ARG A 899 -18.90 -34.26 -21.59
CA ARG A 899 -19.29 -35.62 -21.97
C ARG A 899 -18.82 -35.98 -23.39
N ASN A 900 -18.58 -34.98 -24.24
CA ASN A 900 -18.15 -35.18 -25.62
C ASN A 900 -16.63 -35.20 -25.72
N TRP A 901 -16.08 -36.23 -26.37
CA TRP A 901 -14.63 -36.33 -26.60
C TRP A 901 -14.06 -35.18 -27.43
N SER A 902 -14.89 -34.54 -28.27
CA SER A 902 -14.51 -33.38 -29.09
C SER A 902 -13.93 -32.25 -28.24
N ARG A 903 -14.51 -31.97 -27.06
CA ARG A 903 -14.08 -30.90 -26.16
C ARG A 903 -12.69 -31.17 -25.58
N TRP A 904 -12.47 -32.40 -25.11
CA TRP A 904 -11.18 -32.87 -24.61
C TRP A 904 -10.09 -32.81 -25.69
N SER A 905 -10.40 -33.27 -26.90
CA SER A 905 -9.47 -33.26 -28.03
C SER A 905 -9.09 -31.83 -28.44
N ARG A 906 -10.06 -30.91 -28.49
CA ARG A 906 -9.83 -29.49 -28.80
C ARG A 906 -8.95 -28.82 -27.75
N GLY A 907 -9.29 -29.00 -26.48
CA GLY A 907 -8.50 -28.52 -25.34
C GLY A 907 -7.06 -29.01 -25.38
N PHE A 908 -6.86 -30.30 -25.60
CA PHE A 908 -5.52 -30.88 -25.64
C PHE A 908 -4.69 -30.38 -26.82
N LYS A 909 -5.27 -30.30 -28.02
CA LYS A 909 -4.54 -29.95 -29.26
C LYS A 909 -3.99 -28.53 -29.25
N GLN A 910 -4.67 -27.58 -28.60
CA GLN A 910 -4.25 -26.17 -28.59
C GLN A 910 -2.83 -25.97 -28.01
N LYS A 911 -2.47 -26.79 -27.01
CA LYS A 911 -1.15 -26.78 -26.37
C LYS A 911 -0.60 -28.20 -26.18
N TRP A 912 -0.70 -29.04 -27.20
CA TRP A 912 -0.40 -30.47 -27.08
C TRP A 912 0.97 -30.77 -26.45
N PHE A 913 2.02 -30.02 -26.83
CA PHE A 913 3.37 -30.21 -26.30
C PHE A 913 3.43 -29.87 -24.80
N SER A 914 2.98 -28.68 -24.41
CA SER A 914 2.96 -28.24 -23.01
C SER A 914 2.12 -29.20 -22.15
N ASN A 915 0.93 -29.55 -22.62
CA ASN A 915 0.03 -30.47 -21.92
C ASN A 915 0.66 -31.85 -21.73
N THR A 916 1.36 -32.36 -22.73
CA THR A 916 2.09 -33.64 -22.63
C THR A 916 3.23 -33.54 -21.62
N CYS A 917 4.01 -32.45 -21.66
CA CYS A 917 5.08 -32.22 -20.69
C CYS A 917 4.55 -32.13 -19.25
N HIS A 918 3.47 -31.38 -19.01
CA HIS A 918 2.86 -31.27 -17.68
C HIS A 918 2.30 -32.60 -17.19
N LEU A 919 1.68 -33.40 -18.06
CA LEU A 919 1.20 -34.73 -17.71
C LEU A 919 2.36 -35.67 -17.33
N ILE A 920 3.46 -35.65 -18.09
CA ILE A 920 4.66 -36.44 -17.79
C ILE A 920 5.27 -36.01 -16.45
N LEU A 921 5.40 -34.70 -16.21
CA LEU A 921 5.95 -34.16 -14.98
C LEU A 921 5.05 -34.46 -13.77
N PHE A 922 3.73 -34.40 -13.94
CA PHE A 922 2.77 -34.87 -12.94
C PHE A 922 3.02 -36.35 -12.60
N LEU A 923 3.06 -37.24 -13.59
CA LEU A 923 3.29 -38.67 -13.38
C LEU A 923 4.66 -38.94 -12.73
N ALA A 924 5.71 -38.23 -13.16
CA ALA A 924 7.04 -38.35 -12.57
C ALA A 924 7.05 -37.89 -11.10
N SER A 925 6.38 -36.79 -10.77
CA SER A 925 6.25 -36.31 -9.39
C SER A 925 5.42 -37.27 -8.53
N ALA A 926 4.32 -37.82 -9.06
CA ALA A 926 3.48 -38.79 -8.35
C ALA A 926 4.24 -40.11 -8.10
N ALA A 927 5.01 -40.59 -9.08
CA ALA A 927 5.91 -41.73 -8.89
C ALA A 927 6.98 -41.44 -7.83
N THR A 928 7.58 -40.25 -7.87
CA THR A 928 8.55 -39.80 -6.86
C THR A 928 7.93 -39.75 -5.46
N ALA A 929 6.67 -39.30 -5.33
CA ALA A 929 5.93 -39.33 -4.06
C ALA A 929 5.76 -40.75 -3.55
N ALA A 930 5.28 -41.66 -4.39
CA ALA A 930 5.05 -43.06 -4.02
C ALA A 930 6.35 -43.74 -3.55
N LEU A 931 7.45 -43.50 -4.26
CA LEU A 931 8.78 -43.98 -3.88
C LEU A 931 9.26 -43.36 -2.56
N GLY A 932 9.06 -42.06 -2.36
CA GLY A 932 9.41 -41.36 -1.11
C GLY A 932 8.61 -41.86 0.09
N ILE A 933 7.31 -42.12 -0.08
CA ILE A 933 6.45 -42.72 0.94
C ILE A 933 6.94 -44.12 1.29
N TYR A 934 7.24 -44.94 0.28
CA TYR A 934 7.78 -46.27 0.48
C TYR A 934 9.11 -46.23 1.26
N ALA A 935 10.08 -45.42 0.82
CA ALA A 935 11.38 -45.31 1.47
C ALA A 935 11.26 -44.83 2.92
N SER A 936 10.48 -43.77 3.17
CA SER A 936 10.27 -43.24 4.52
C SER A 936 9.59 -44.26 5.43
N SER A 937 8.60 -44.99 4.92
CA SER A 937 7.89 -46.04 5.67
C SER A 937 8.82 -47.20 6.03
N MET A 938 9.69 -47.61 5.11
CA MET A 938 10.66 -48.67 5.36
C MET A 938 11.72 -48.24 6.39
N SER A 939 12.23 -47.01 6.31
CA SER A 939 13.16 -46.48 7.30
C SER A 939 12.52 -46.33 8.69
N LEU A 940 11.26 -45.90 8.76
CA LEU A 940 10.51 -45.87 10.03
C LEU A 940 10.34 -47.28 10.61
N LYS A 941 9.96 -48.26 9.78
CA LYS A 941 9.85 -49.66 10.20
C LYS A 941 11.18 -50.18 10.75
N ALA A 942 12.29 -49.92 10.06
CA ALA A 942 13.62 -50.31 10.50
C ALA A 942 14.00 -49.64 11.83
N ALA A 943 13.70 -48.36 12.00
CA ALA A 943 13.94 -47.62 13.25
C ALA A 943 13.14 -48.19 14.43
N PHE A 944 11.86 -48.53 14.23
CA PHE A 944 11.06 -49.17 15.28
C PHE A 944 11.57 -50.58 15.64
N GLN A 945 12.08 -51.33 14.64
CA GLN A 945 12.60 -52.68 14.86
C GLN A 945 13.97 -52.69 15.56
N SER A 946 14.81 -51.68 15.34
CA SER A 946 16.14 -51.58 15.98
C SER A 946 16.07 -51.17 17.45
N GLY A 947 14.86 -50.93 17.99
CA GLY A 947 14.67 -50.43 19.34
C GLY A 947 14.99 -48.94 19.48
N SER A 948 14.99 -48.18 18.38
CA SER A 948 15.11 -46.73 18.42
C SER A 948 13.97 -46.16 19.27
N THR A 949 14.32 -45.58 20.42
CA THR A 949 13.36 -45.03 21.36
C THR A 949 12.65 -43.85 20.71
N THR A 950 11.32 -43.88 20.71
CA THR A 950 10.52 -42.70 20.37
C THR A 950 10.88 -41.54 21.30
N SER A 951 10.46 -40.34 20.94
CA SER A 951 10.73 -39.16 21.76
C SER A 951 9.90 -39.11 23.06
N PHE A 952 9.12 -40.17 23.36
CA PHE A 952 8.45 -40.41 24.63
C PHE A 952 9.37 -40.97 25.73
N THR A 953 10.69 -40.81 25.58
CA THR A 953 11.66 -41.21 26.58
C THR A 953 12.44 -40.00 27.09
N CYS A 954 13.17 -40.19 28.20
CA CYS A 954 14.05 -39.15 28.71
C CYS A 954 15.40 -39.06 27.98
N LYS A 955 15.71 -40.03 27.10
CA LYS A 955 16.96 -40.07 26.35
C LYS A 955 16.80 -39.28 25.05
N SER A 956 17.68 -38.30 24.86
CA SER A 956 17.74 -37.52 23.62
C SER A 956 18.48 -38.32 22.52
N PRO A 957 18.04 -38.24 21.24
CA PRO A 957 18.78 -38.84 20.12
C PRO A 957 20.06 -38.06 19.75
N VAL A 958 20.22 -36.83 20.26
CA VAL A 958 21.29 -35.89 19.87
C VAL A 958 22.11 -35.36 21.05
N ALA A 959 21.88 -35.85 22.27
CA ALA A 959 22.53 -35.36 23.50
C ALA A 959 23.12 -36.48 24.35
#